data_AF-A0A7K1UBT9-F1
#
_entry.id   AF-A0A7K1UBT9-F1
#
_cell.length_a   1.000
_cell.length_b   1.000
_cell.length_c   1.000
_cell.angle_alpha   90.00
_cell.angle_beta   90.00
_cell.angle_gamma   90.00
#
_symmetry.space_group_name_H-M   'P 1'
#
loop_
_entity.id
_entity.type
_entity.pdbx_description
1 polymer ?
#
loop_
_entity_poly.entity_id
_entity_poly.type
_entity_poly.pdbx_seq_one_letter_code
_entity_poly.pdbx_strand_id
1 'polypeptide(L)'
;MKQKLTGTLLIATLGIATGAYAQYPKIPKEVQAVSDSLLDAAKKHSDEAWAKALPIVKEQARKGKPYVAFASRPTDLPQANIPAFPGAEGGGAYTFGGRGGKIFVVTSLEDSGPGTLREACEAGGARMVVFNVAGIIRLKTPIILMAPYITIAGQTAPGDGVCVAGESFWINTHDVVIRYMRFRRGETNVGRRDDALGGNPIGNIIIDHCSTSWGLDENISLYRHMYNPGEGYQEEKLPTVNITIQNTISSEALDTYNHAFGSTLGGENCSFMRNLWACNAGRNPSIGWFSVFNFVNNVVFNWKHRTVDGGDYRSQYNIINNYFKPGPITPKDDPVGHRILKPESGRSKLKYQEFGRAYVNGNIMEGYDKITANNWDGGVQIEDMPDAGQYRDDMRSDHPLPMPHMMIMPAADAYQYVLDNAGATLPVRDPVDTRVIEQVRTGKITYKDNTASKIGSEYIKRRLGDDSYKQGIIYDIAQVGGYPVYKGKPYKDSDGDGIPDDWETRHNLNPKDANDASLADSPEGYTNIEKFLNDIKPDKKSYRMIVTERAAKIVIMLELHDAGKVMRVQDLIAQQYIDLKETEEKKDTAQVRQLHNRYLSKLSAELTTEQVTKVKDGMTYGILPITYNAYLEMLPQLTKQQQEQIMDWLEEAREHAMDAGTSEQKHAWFGKYKGRINNYLSAAGIDMKKAEADWKKRRNEK
;
A
#
# COMPACT_ATOMS: atom_id res chain seq x y z
N MET A 1 -21.38 -42.38 -61.81
CA MET A 1 -22.81 -42.01 -61.95
C MET A 1 -23.19 -41.16 -60.74
N LYS A 2 -23.74 -39.96 -61.00
CA LYS A 2 -24.10 -38.95 -60.00
C LYS A 2 -25.17 -39.47 -59.02
N GLN A 3 -25.01 -39.26 -57.71
CA GLN A 3 -26.13 -39.18 -56.77
C GLN A 3 -25.94 -38.01 -55.77
N LYS A 4 -26.65 -36.93 -56.12
CA LYS A 4 -27.33 -35.91 -55.31
C LYS A 4 -26.88 -35.68 -53.85
N LEU A 5 -26.15 -34.59 -53.65
CA LEU A 5 -26.21 -33.80 -52.42
C LEU A 5 -27.58 -33.11 -52.32
N THR A 6 -28.32 -33.37 -51.26
CA THR A 6 -29.40 -32.50 -50.78
C THR A 6 -28.77 -31.31 -50.07
N GLY A 7 -28.93 -30.12 -50.66
CA GLY A 7 -28.51 -28.86 -50.08
C GLY A 7 -29.45 -28.44 -48.96
N THR A 8 -28.95 -28.45 -47.72
CA THR A 8 -29.56 -27.69 -46.63
C THR A 8 -29.00 -26.27 -46.71
N LEU A 9 -29.90 -25.33 -46.96
CA LEU A 9 -29.66 -23.90 -47.04
C LEU A 9 -29.02 -23.43 -45.71
N LEU A 10 -27.72 -23.18 -45.71
CA LEU A 10 -27.05 -22.48 -44.61
C LEU A 10 -27.51 -21.03 -44.70
N ILE A 11 -28.51 -20.66 -43.90
CA ILE A 11 -28.83 -19.26 -43.63
C ILE A 11 -27.62 -18.72 -42.87
N ALA A 12 -26.73 -18.04 -43.59
CA ALA A 12 -25.70 -17.21 -43.00
C ALA A 12 -26.41 -16.05 -42.29
N THR A 13 -26.75 -16.26 -41.02
CA THR A 13 -27.01 -15.16 -40.10
C THR A 13 -25.71 -14.39 -39.99
N LEU A 14 -25.59 -13.34 -40.81
CA LEU A 14 -24.72 -12.20 -40.58
C LEU A 14 -24.99 -11.73 -39.16
N GLY A 15 -24.21 -12.24 -38.21
CA GLY A 15 -24.08 -11.63 -36.91
C GLY A 15 -23.68 -10.19 -37.18
N ILE A 16 -24.56 -9.27 -36.81
CA ILE A 16 -24.22 -7.86 -36.74
C ILE A 16 -23.14 -7.80 -35.65
N ALA A 17 -21.89 -7.91 -36.08
CA ALA A 17 -20.78 -7.43 -35.31
C ALA A 17 -21.06 -5.93 -35.15
N THR A 18 -21.60 -5.55 -33.99
CA THR A 18 -21.38 -4.20 -33.48
C THR A 18 -19.90 -4.11 -33.19
N GLY A 19 -19.12 -3.95 -34.28
CA GLY A 19 -17.73 -3.62 -34.20
C GLY A 19 -17.66 -2.36 -33.35
N ALA A 20 -17.06 -2.49 -32.17
CA ALA A 20 -16.54 -1.36 -31.45
C ALA A 20 -15.39 -0.77 -32.29
N TYR A 21 -15.73 -0.09 -33.40
CA TYR A 21 -14.88 0.97 -33.90
C TYR A 21 -14.81 1.96 -32.75
N ALA A 22 -13.70 1.94 -32.01
CA ALA A 22 -13.36 3.04 -31.12
C ALA A 22 -13.26 4.26 -32.04
N GLN A 23 -14.27 5.12 -31.98
CA GLN A 23 -14.33 6.33 -32.78
C GLN A 23 -13.45 7.33 -32.06
N TYR A 24 -12.12 7.14 -32.17
CA TYR A 24 -11.16 8.15 -31.80
C TYR A 24 -11.49 9.42 -32.60
N PRO A 25 -11.32 10.62 -32.00
CA PRO A 25 -11.58 11.86 -32.72
C PRO A 25 -10.71 11.90 -33.98
N LYS A 26 -11.24 12.46 -35.07
CA LYS A 26 -10.42 12.76 -36.24
C LYS A 26 -9.60 14.00 -35.92
N ILE A 27 -8.33 13.81 -35.59
CA ILE A 27 -7.41 14.89 -35.26
C ILE A 27 -6.87 15.48 -36.57
N PRO A 28 -7.04 16.80 -36.83
CA PRO A 28 -6.39 17.44 -37.97
C PRO A 28 -4.87 17.26 -37.90
N LYS A 29 -4.22 17.06 -39.04
CA LYS A 29 -2.77 16.79 -39.08
C LYS A 29 -1.97 17.93 -38.46
N GLU A 30 -2.44 19.17 -38.61
CA GLU A 30 -1.82 20.37 -38.07
C GLU A 30 -1.92 20.39 -36.54
N VAL A 31 -3.06 20.00 -35.98
CA VAL A 31 -3.28 19.89 -34.52
C VAL A 31 -2.41 18.76 -33.93
N GLN A 32 -2.33 17.63 -34.64
CA GLN A 32 -1.46 16.52 -34.25
C GLN A 32 0.02 16.94 -34.29
N ALA A 33 0.48 17.59 -35.37
CA ALA A 33 1.86 18.03 -35.50
C ALA A 33 2.30 19.03 -34.42
N VAL A 34 1.41 19.93 -34.00
CA VAL A 34 1.67 20.84 -32.86
C VAL A 34 1.81 20.04 -31.56
N SER A 35 0.91 19.08 -31.33
CA SER A 35 0.94 18.24 -30.12
C SER A 35 2.19 17.36 -30.07
N ASP A 36 2.57 16.76 -31.20
CA ASP A 36 3.78 15.97 -31.35
C ASP A 36 5.03 16.82 -31.09
N SER A 37 5.10 18.04 -31.65
CA SER A 37 6.23 18.95 -31.44
C SER A 37 6.39 19.36 -29.96
N LEU A 38 5.29 19.62 -29.25
CA LEU A 38 5.32 19.94 -27.82
C LEU A 38 5.77 18.74 -26.99
N LEU A 39 5.30 17.54 -27.33
CA LEU A 39 5.70 16.32 -26.65
C LEU A 39 7.16 15.96 -26.92
N ASP A 40 7.65 16.15 -28.13
CA ASP A 40 9.06 15.95 -28.48
C ASP A 40 9.97 16.92 -27.73
N ALA A 41 9.55 18.18 -27.58
CA ALA A 41 10.26 19.15 -26.74
C ALA A 41 10.28 18.72 -25.25
N ALA A 42 9.17 18.20 -24.73
CA ALA A 42 9.10 17.68 -23.36
C ALA A 42 10.00 16.45 -23.15
N LYS A 43 10.03 15.51 -24.12
CA LYS A 43 10.93 14.35 -24.10
C LYS A 43 12.39 14.78 -24.15
N LYS A 44 12.74 15.73 -25.03
CA LYS A 44 14.11 16.28 -25.10
C LYS A 44 14.54 16.90 -23.77
N HIS A 45 13.67 17.70 -23.14
CA HIS A 45 13.95 18.26 -21.81
C HIS A 45 14.16 17.15 -20.77
N SER A 46 13.31 16.11 -20.77
CA SER A 46 13.45 14.95 -19.90
C SER A 46 14.77 14.19 -20.13
N ASP A 47 15.19 14.02 -21.39
CA ASP A 47 16.46 13.37 -21.73
C ASP A 47 17.67 14.17 -21.23
N GLU A 48 17.61 15.50 -21.35
CA GLU A 48 18.64 16.40 -20.81
C GLU A 48 18.70 16.36 -19.27
N ALA A 49 17.53 16.32 -18.60
CA ALA A 49 17.44 16.14 -17.16
C ALA A 49 17.99 14.77 -16.74
N TRP A 50 17.64 13.70 -17.46
CA TRP A 50 18.13 12.36 -17.21
C TRP A 50 19.63 12.23 -17.39
N ALA A 51 20.21 12.85 -18.42
CA ALA A 51 21.65 12.86 -18.62
C ALA A 51 22.39 13.47 -17.43
N LYS A 52 21.79 14.46 -16.75
CA LYS A 52 22.33 15.06 -15.51
C LYS A 52 22.11 14.16 -14.29
N ALA A 53 20.98 13.47 -14.21
CA ALA A 53 20.65 12.56 -13.10
C ALA A 53 21.45 11.24 -13.14
N LEU A 54 21.74 10.72 -14.34
CA LEU A 54 22.30 9.39 -14.56
C LEU A 54 23.65 9.13 -13.84
N PRO A 55 24.62 10.06 -13.79
CA PRO A 55 25.85 9.86 -13.02
C PRO A 55 25.58 9.59 -11.53
N ILE A 56 24.64 10.31 -10.91
CA ILE A 56 24.25 10.13 -9.51
C ILE A 56 23.58 8.77 -9.31
N VAL A 57 22.68 8.40 -10.22
CA VAL A 57 22.00 7.09 -10.20
C VAL A 57 23.03 5.96 -10.30
N LYS A 58 24.02 6.07 -11.20
CA LYS A 58 25.12 5.08 -11.33
C LYS A 58 26.00 5.02 -10.09
N GLU A 59 26.23 6.14 -9.41
CA GLU A 59 26.97 6.15 -8.15
C GLU A 59 26.20 5.42 -7.04
N GLN A 60 24.90 5.71 -6.87
CA GLN A 60 24.07 5.05 -5.86
C GLN A 60 23.84 3.57 -6.15
N ALA A 61 23.81 3.17 -7.42
CA ALA A 61 23.78 1.77 -7.82
C ALA A 61 24.96 0.97 -7.24
N ARG A 62 26.16 1.55 -7.23
CA ARG A 62 27.35 0.94 -6.61
C ARG A 62 27.27 0.88 -5.09
N LYS A 63 26.37 1.64 -4.47
CA LYS A 63 26.13 1.71 -3.02
C LYS A 63 24.86 0.95 -2.60
N GLY A 64 24.36 0.04 -3.44
CA GLY A 64 23.24 -0.84 -3.10
C GLY A 64 21.85 -0.34 -3.50
N LYS A 65 21.74 0.74 -4.30
CA LYS A 65 20.48 1.23 -4.89
C LYS A 65 20.49 1.09 -6.42
N PRO A 66 20.44 -0.14 -6.96
CA PRO A 66 20.61 -0.39 -8.40
C PRO A 66 19.49 0.22 -9.24
N TYR A 67 19.80 0.65 -10.47
CA TYR A 67 18.78 0.97 -11.48
C TYR A 67 18.59 -0.24 -12.40
N VAL A 68 17.40 -0.84 -12.39
CA VAL A 68 17.08 -2.09 -13.07
C VAL A 68 15.98 -1.85 -14.10
N ALA A 69 16.37 -1.31 -15.26
CA ALA A 69 15.45 -0.90 -16.32
C ALA A 69 14.69 -2.07 -17.00
N PHE A 70 15.18 -3.30 -16.81
CA PHE A 70 14.69 -4.53 -17.46
C PHE A 70 13.88 -5.44 -16.52
N ALA A 71 13.52 -4.95 -15.33
CA ALA A 71 12.82 -5.77 -14.34
C ALA A 71 11.52 -6.32 -14.93
N SER A 72 11.36 -7.64 -14.91
CA SER A 72 10.18 -8.33 -15.47
C SER A 72 9.59 -9.35 -14.50
N ARG A 73 10.28 -9.65 -13.41
CA ARG A 73 9.81 -10.51 -12.32
C ARG A 73 9.84 -9.74 -11.00
N PRO A 74 8.93 -10.06 -10.06
CA PRO A 74 8.93 -9.49 -8.70
C PRO A 74 10.30 -9.48 -8.00
N THR A 75 11.11 -10.52 -8.23
CA THR A 75 12.42 -10.68 -7.60
C THR A 75 13.56 -9.91 -8.27
N ASP A 76 13.34 -9.29 -9.43
CA ASP A 76 14.39 -8.53 -10.13
C ASP A 76 14.70 -7.20 -9.42
N LEU A 77 13.75 -6.65 -8.65
CA LEU A 77 13.91 -5.44 -7.85
C LEU A 77 14.13 -5.75 -6.37
N PRO A 78 15.20 -5.19 -5.74
CA PRO A 78 15.41 -5.33 -4.30
C PRO A 78 14.20 -4.81 -3.50
N GLN A 79 13.93 -5.43 -2.35
CA GLN A 79 12.90 -4.99 -1.40
C GLN A 79 13.56 -4.43 -0.13
N ALA A 80 12.94 -3.44 0.50
CA ALA A 80 13.35 -2.96 1.81
C ALA A 80 13.02 -3.98 2.93
N ASN A 81 13.74 -3.92 4.04
CA ASN A 81 13.49 -4.79 5.20
C ASN A 81 12.25 -4.38 6.01
N ILE A 82 11.83 -3.12 5.87
CA ILE A 82 10.65 -2.55 6.49
C ILE A 82 9.69 -2.03 5.41
N PRO A 83 8.38 -1.94 5.70
CA PRO A 83 7.43 -1.33 4.79
C PRO A 83 7.83 0.10 4.37
N ALA A 84 7.33 0.56 3.23
CA ALA A 84 7.53 1.91 2.71
C ALA A 84 7.04 2.98 3.73
N PHE A 85 5.98 2.65 4.45
CA PHE A 85 5.42 3.40 5.58
C PHE A 85 4.53 2.46 6.42
N PRO A 86 4.21 2.81 7.69
CA PRO A 86 3.24 2.05 8.47
C PRO A 86 1.88 1.96 7.76
N GLY A 87 1.40 0.73 7.52
CA GLY A 87 0.17 0.48 6.77
C GLY A 87 0.34 0.36 5.25
N ALA A 88 1.57 0.36 4.73
CA ALA A 88 1.86 -0.09 3.37
C ALA A 88 1.64 -1.61 3.28
N GLU A 89 0.76 -2.04 2.39
CA GLU A 89 0.40 -3.44 2.18
C GLU A 89 0.56 -3.84 0.70
N GLY A 90 0.36 -5.11 0.37
CA GLY A 90 0.36 -5.58 -1.01
C GLY A 90 1.76 -5.68 -1.65
N GLY A 91 1.77 -5.87 -2.97
CA GLY A 91 3.00 -6.15 -3.70
C GLY A 91 4.04 -5.03 -3.70
N GLY A 92 3.62 -3.77 -3.48
CA GLY A 92 4.50 -2.61 -3.38
C GLY A 92 4.88 -2.23 -1.94
N ALA A 93 4.47 -3.02 -0.94
CA ALA A 93 4.60 -2.68 0.48
C ALA A 93 6.04 -2.36 0.93
N TYR A 94 7.04 -3.01 0.33
CA TYR A 94 8.45 -2.91 0.70
C TYR A 94 9.27 -2.06 -0.28
N THR A 95 8.61 -1.16 -1.00
CA THR A 95 9.27 -0.17 -1.85
C THR A 95 10.20 0.73 -1.03
N PHE A 96 11.44 0.97 -1.49
CA PHE A 96 12.38 1.86 -0.78
C PHE A 96 11.94 3.32 -0.80
N GLY A 97 11.37 3.76 -1.92
CA GLY A 97 11.11 5.17 -2.18
C GLY A 97 12.36 6.02 -2.01
N GLY A 98 12.19 7.21 -1.43
CA GLY A 98 13.24 8.18 -1.18
C GLY A 98 14.09 7.97 0.07
N ARG A 99 13.89 6.90 0.84
CA ARG A 99 14.47 6.70 2.18
C ARG A 99 15.99 6.92 2.22
N GLY A 100 16.44 7.71 3.20
CA GLY A 100 17.85 8.09 3.37
C GLY A 100 18.44 8.92 2.24
N GLY A 101 17.58 9.45 1.36
CA GLY A 101 17.94 10.30 0.24
C GLY A 101 17.93 11.79 0.56
N LYS A 102 18.21 12.61 -0.45
CA LYS A 102 18.14 14.07 -0.33
C LYS A 102 16.70 14.53 -0.15
N ILE A 103 16.47 15.49 0.74
CA ILE A 103 15.14 16.09 0.91
C ILE A 103 15.00 17.29 -0.02
N PHE A 104 13.88 17.36 -0.72
CA PHE A 104 13.46 18.48 -1.57
C PHE A 104 12.19 19.08 -0.98
N VAL A 105 12.29 20.32 -0.50
CA VAL A 105 11.15 21.10 -0.02
C VAL A 105 10.61 21.94 -1.19
N VAL A 106 9.44 21.55 -1.70
CA VAL A 106 8.72 22.29 -2.73
C VAL A 106 8.13 23.54 -2.11
N THR A 107 8.55 24.69 -2.60
CA THR A 107 8.15 26.03 -2.12
C THR A 107 7.52 26.88 -3.22
N SER A 108 7.52 26.39 -4.46
CA SER A 108 6.99 27.08 -5.64
C SER A 108 5.93 26.22 -6.35
N LEU A 109 4.88 26.90 -6.83
CA LEU A 109 3.84 26.31 -7.67
C LEU A 109 4.14 26.39 -9.17
N GLU A 110 5.27 27.01 -9.54
CA GLU A 110 5.71 27.08 -10.92
C GLU A 110 5.98 25.67 -11.48
N ASP A 111 5.83 25.54 -12.80
CA ASP A 111 6.03 24.27 -13.50
C ASP A 111 7.49 23.80 -13.47
N SER A 112 8.46 24.73 -13.42
CA SER A 112 9.89 24.42 -13.47
C SER A 112 10.74 25.48 -12.78
N GLY A 113 11.99 25.11 -12.47
CA GLY A 113 12.96 25.97 -11.78
C GLY A 113 13.11 25.63 -10.30
N PRO A 114 13.91 26.44 -9.55
CA PRO A 114 14.21 26.19 -8.16
C PRO A 114 12.96 26.09 -7.26
N GLY A 115 12.93 25.11 -6.36
CA GLY A 115 11.86 24.92 -5.39
C GLY A 115 10.57 24.33 -5.97
N THR A 116 10.60 23.81 -7.20
CA THR A 116 9.43 23.21 -7.86
C THR A 116 9.38 21.70 -7.73
N LEU A 117 8.19 21.12 -7.90
CA LEU A 117 8.02 19.66 -7.96
C LEU A 117 8.84 19.05 -9.11
N ARG A 118 8.91 19.72 -10.27
CA ARG A 118 9.65 19.23 -11.44
C ARG A 118 11.14 19.11 -11.14
N GLU A 119 11.75 20.12 -10.50
CA GLU A 119 13.17 20.04 -10.10
C GLU A 119 13.43 18.81 -9.23
N ALA A 120 12.57 18.54 -8.25
CA ALA A 120 12.69 17.38 -7.39
C ALA A 120 12.51 16.06 -8.16
N CYS A 121 11.55 15.98 -9.08
CA CYS A 121 11.31 14.77 -9.90
C CYS A 121 12.45 14.48 -10.88
N GLU A 122 13.05 15.52 -11.46
CA GLU A 122 14.14 15.43 -12.44
C GLU A 122 15.52 15.21 -11.80
N ALA A 123 15.65 15.37 -10.49
CA ALA A 123 16.88 15.11 -9.77
C ALA A 123 17.27 13.62 -9.74
N GLY A 124 18.57 13.35 -9.79
CA GLY A 124 19.13 12.00 -9.64
C GLY A 124 19.32 11.58 -8.18
N GLY A 125 19.28 10.26 -7.96
CA GLY A 125 19.49 9.65 -6.65
C GLY A 125 18.23 9.60 -5.78
N ALA A 126 18.34 8.86 -4.68
CA ALA A 126 17.30 8.73 -3.69
C ALA A 126 16.88 10.09 -3.13
N ARG A 127 15.57 10.35 -3.09
CA ARG A 127 15.05 11.65 -2.66
C ARG A 127 13.64 11.63 -2.07
N MET A 128 13.46 12.41 -1.01
CA MET A 128 12.16 12.67 -0.38
C MET A 128 11.65 14.03 -0.84
N VAL A 129 10.42 14.11 -1.32
CA VAL A 129 9.78 15.35 -1.78
C VAL A 129 8.65 15.70 -0.82
N VAL A 130 8.76 16.86 -0.19
CA VAL A 130 7.78 17.44 0.73
C VAL A 130 7.38 18.83 0.26
N PHE A 131 6.28 19.36 0.78
CA PHE A 131 5.67 20.60 0.30
C PHE A 131 5.53 21.60 1.45
N ASN A 132 6.13 22.77 1.28
CA ASN A 132 5.88 23.94 2.11
C ASN A 132 5.14 25.04 1.31
N VAL A 133 4.22 24.59 0.46
CA VAL A 133 3.35 25.42 -0.37
C VAL A 133 2.02 24.70 -0.61
N ALA A 134 0.94 25.45 -0.70
CA ALA A 134 -0.38 24.94 -1.04
C ALA A 134 -0.85 25.58 -2.34
N GLY A 135 -1.49 24.81 -3.22
CA GLY A 135 -1.87 25.33 -4.52
C GLY A 135 -1.95 24.31 -5.64
N ILE A 136 -2.28 24.82 -6.82
CA ILE A 136 -2.24 24.06 -8.06
C ILE A 136 -0.87 24.26 -8.70
N ILE A 137 -0.13 23.17 -8.86
CA ILE A 137 1.07 23.09 -9.70
C ILE A 137 0.56 22.81 -11.12
N ARG A 138 0.49 23.85 -11.94
CA ARG A 138 -0.04 23.77 -13.30
C ARG A 138 1.08 23.45 -14.27
N LEU A 139 1.17 22.19 -14.65
CA LEU A 139 2.17 21.69 -15.57
C LEU A 139 1.94 22.25 -16.98
N LYS A 140 3.04 22.63 -17.66
CA LYS A 140 3.01 23.06 -19.07
C LYS A 140 3.39 21.92 -20.02
N THR A 141 4.18 20.98 -19.52
CA THR A 141 4.57 19.74 -20.18
C THR A 141 4.47 18.59 -19.16
N PRO A 142 4.38 17.32 -19.59
CA PRO A 142 4.35 16.22 -18.63
C PRO A 142 5.62 16.20 -17.75
N ILE A 143 5.47 15.77 -16.49
CA ILE A 143 6.63 15.35 -15.68
C ILE A 143 6.90 13.89 -16.02
N ILE A 144 8.10 13.61 -16.54
CA ILE A 144 8.54 12.27 -16.90
C ILE A 144 9.53 11.78 -15.84
N LEU A 145 9.03 11.05 -14.85
CA LEU A 145 9.81 10.56 -13.71
C LEU A 145 10.67 9.37 -14.14
N MET A 146 11.93 9.62 -14.50
CA MET A 146 12.86 8.58 -14.94
C MET A 146 13.84 8.12 -13.84
N ALA A 147 14.23 9.01 -12.92
CA ALA A 147 15.14 8.67 -11.84
C ALA A 147 14.44 7.91 -10.70
N PRO A 148 14.90 6.69 -10.33
CA PRO A 148 14.27 5.84 -9.32
C PRO A 148 14.47 6.39 -7.89
N TYR A 149 13.92 5.68 -6.91
CA TYR A 149 14.09 5.94 -5.47
C TYR A 149 13.53 7.30 -5.04
N ILE A 150 12.21 7.45 -5.09
CA ILE A 150 11.56 8.71 -4.75
C ILE A 150 10.32 8.49 -3.88
N THR A 151 10.16 9.33 -2.87
CA THR A 151 8.91 9.47 -2.11
C THR A 151 8.36 10.87 -2.33
N ILE A 152 7.10 10.99 -2.76
CA ILE A 152 6.39 12.26 -2.90
C ILE A 152 5.26 12.30 -1.86
N ALA A 153 5.38 13.20 -0.88
CA ALA A 153 4.55 13.21 0.31
C ALA A 153 3.65 14.46 0.37
N GLY A 154 2.52 14.43 -0.32
CA GLY A 154 1.56 15.53 -0.42
C GLY A 154 0.93 15.95 0.91
N GLN A 155 0.94 15.08 1.92
CA GLN A 155 0.38 15.37 3.25
C GLN A 155 1.12 16.47 4.02
N THR A 156 2.33 16.84 3.57
CA THR A 156 3.13 17.90 4.18
C THR A 156 2.70 19.30 3.75
N ALA A 157 1.98 19.41 2.62
CA ALA A 157 1.51 20.68 2.12
C ALA A 157 0.64 21.37 3.18
N PRO A 158 0.79 22.69 3.40
CA PRO A 158 -0.03 23.42 4.36
C PRO A 158 -1.49 23.58 3.87
N GLY A 159 -2.38 23.94 4.80
CA GLY A 159 -3.76 24.34 4.49
C GLY A 159 -4.54 23.30 3.69
N ASP A 160 -4.96 23.66 2.48
CA ASP A 160 -5.80 22.83 1.61
C ASP A 160 -4.99 21.79 0.79
N GLY A 161 -3.66 21.85 0.87
CA GLY A 161 -2.76 20.92 0.19
C GLY A 161 -2.40 21.31 -1.24
N VAL A 162 -1.93 20.32 -2.02
CA VAL A 162 -1.45 20.51 -3.41
C VAL A 162 -2.25 19.69 -4.42
N CYS A 163 -2.25 20.18 -5.66
CA CYS A 163 -2.82 19.52 -6.83
C CYS A 163 -1.94 19.71 -8.06
N VAL A 164 -1.65 18.62 -8.78
CA VAL A 164 -1.02 18.64 -10.10
C VAL A 164 -2.11 18.72 -11.17
N ALA A 165 -1.98 19.64 -12.12
CA ALA A 165 -2.98 19.91 -13.15
C ALA A 165 -2.36 20.32 -14.49
N GLY A 166 -3.17 20.37 -15.55
CA GLY A 166 -2.79 20.86 -16.88
C GLY A 166 -2.15 19.80 -17.77
N GLU A 167 -1.22 19.00 -17.22
CA GLU A 167 -0.54 17.93 -17.94
C GLU A 167 -0.36 16.68 -17.05
N SER A 168 0.11 15.60 -17.67
CA SER A 168 0.23 14.28 -17.05
C SER A 168 1.47 14.14 -16.17
N PHE A 169 1.37 13.32 -15.13
CA PHE A 169 2.51 12.83 -14.38
C PHE A 169 2.81 11.39 -14.79
N TRP A 170 4.00 11.14 -15.35
CA TRP A 170 4.40 9.83 -15.86
C TRP A 170 5.46 9.19 -14.97
N ILE A 171 5.14 8.02 -14.42
CA ILE A 171 6.08 7.15 -13.72
C ILE A 171 6.76 6.26 -14.75
N ASN A 172 8.02 6.55 -15.09
CA ASN A 172 8.82 5.82 -16.07
C ASN A 172 10.03 5.13 -15.41
N THR A 173 9.87 4.67 -14.18
CA THR A 173 10.97 4.13 -13.36
C THR A 173 10.47 3.15 -12.30
N HIS A 174 11.36 2.73 -11.41
CA HIS A 174 11.05 1.89 -10.25
C HIS A 174 11.37 2.59 -8.90
N ASP A 175 10.91 2.00 -7.80
CA ASP A 175 11.06 2.49 -6.42
C ASP A 175 10.41 3.86 -6.17
N VAL A 176 9.08 3.89 -6.30
CA VAL A 176 8.28 5.12 -6.24
C VAL A 176 7.19 5.00 -5.17
N VAL A 177 7.19 5.93 -4.22
CA VAL A 177 6.14 6.12 -3.22
C VAL A 177 5.45 7.45 -3.50
N ILE A 178 4.14 7.47 -3.73
CA ILE A 178 3.36 8.72 -3.87
C ILE A 178 2.18 8.67 -2.91
N ARG A 179 2.07 9.70 -2.06
CA ARG A 179 1.02 9.76 -1.05
C ARG A 179 0.33 11.12 -1.00
N TYR A 180 -0.97 11.13 -0.77
CA TYR A 180 -1.76 12.34 -0.52
C TYR A 180 -1.66 13.41 -1.62
N MET A 181 -1.37 12.98 -2.85
CA MET A 181 -1.30 13.84 -4.03
C MET A 181 -2.62 13.82 -4.80
N ARG A 182 -2.95 14.96 -5.42
CA ARG A 182 -4.06 15.08 -6.35
C ARG A 182 -3.53 15.26 -7.77
N PHE A 183 -4.01 14.44 -8.70
CA PHE A 183 -3.73 14.54 -10.13
C PHE A 183 -5.04 14.83 -10.85
N ARG A 184 -5.26 16.10 -11.21
CA ARG A 184 -6.49 16.58 -11.85
C ARG A 184 -6.13 17.24 -13.18
N ARG A 185 -5.93 16.42 -14.22
CA ARG A 185 -5.38 16.90 -15.50
C ARG A 185 -6.25 17.99 -16.14
N GLY A 186 -7.54 17.72 -16.33
CA GLY A 186 -8.58 18.70 -16.71
C GLY A 186 -8.46 19.33 -18.10
N GLU A 187 -7.39 19.05 -18.83
CA GLU A 187 -7.17 19.53 -20.20
C GLU A 187 -7.96 18.70 -21.22
N THR A 188 -8.53 19.37 -22.22
CA THR A 188 -9.42 18.81 -23.25
C THR A 188 -8.86 18.91 -24.67
N ASN A 189 -7.57 19.21 -24.85
CA ASN A 189 -6.95 19.25 -26.17
C ASN A 189 -7.03 17.89 -26.89
N VAL A 190 -7.73 17.85 -28.04
CA VAL A 190 -7.91 16.63 -28.85
C VAL A 190 -6.62 15.99 -29.34
N GLY A 191 -5.58 16.79 -29.61
CA GLY A 191 -4.28 16.33 -30.09
C GLY A 191 -3.38 15.78 -28.98
N ARG A 192 -3.74 16.07 -27.72
CA ARG A 192 -2.98 15.69 -26.53
C ARG A 192 -3.93 15.08 -25.50
N ARG A 193 -4.24 13.81 -25.71
CA ARG A 193 -5.04 12.97 -24.80
C ARG A 193 -4.14 12.07 -23.99
N ASP A 194 -4.42 11.96 -22.70
CA ASP A 194 -3.60 11.17 -21.78
C ASP A 194 -4.25 11.01 -20.41
N ASP A 195 -3.58 10.22 -19.60
CA ASP A 195 -3.91 9.96 -18.22
C ASP A 195 -3.58 11.14 -17.30
N ALA A 196 -4.26 11.23 -16.16
CA ALA A 196 -3.82 12.15 -15.11
C ALA A 196 -2.53 11.65 -14.43
N LEU A 197 -2.47 10.35 -14.10
CA LEU A 197 -1.30 9.66 -13.57
C LEU A 197 -1.06 8.38 -14.36
N GLY A 198 0.10 8.24 -15.01
CA GLY A 198 0.36 7.07 -15.86
C GLY A 198 1.84 6.85 -16.14
N GLY A 199 2.17 6.46 -17.36
CA GLY A 199 3.54 6.31 -17.84
C GLY A 199 3.93 4.87 -18.20
N ASN A 200 5.23 4.57 -18.12
CA ASN A 200 5.83 3.26 -18.32
C ASN A 200 6.45 2.74 -17.01
N PRO A 201 5.62 2.40 -16.01
CA PRO A 201 6.11 2.00 -14.69
C PRO A 201 6.85 0.65 -14.72
N ILE A 202 8.01 0.61 -14.08
CA ILE A 202 8.88 -0.58 -14.03
C ILE A 202 8.51 -1.46 -12.84
N GLY A 203 8.53 -0.94 -11.62
CA GLY A 203 8.14 -1.73 -10.45
C GLY A 203 8.55 -1.16 -9.09
N ASN A 204 8.22 -1.83 -8.00
CA ASN A 204 8.33 -1.30 -6.63
C ASN A 204 7.61 0.05 -6.54
N ILE A 205 6.29 0.04 -6.67
CA ILE A 205 5.48 1.25 -6.71
C ILE A 205 4.37 1.14 -5.69
N ILE A 206 4.21 2.17 -4.86
CA ILE A 206 3.04 2.32 -4.00
C ILE A 206 2.40 3.70 -4.18
N ILE A 207 1.13 3.68 -4.54
CA ILE A 207 0.25 4.86 -4.61
C ILE A 207 -0.75 4.72 -3.47
N ASP A 208 -0.68 5.60 -2.48
CA ASP A 208 -1.54 5.55 -1.29
C ASP A 208 -2.24 6.89 -1.06
N HIS A 209 -3.54 6.88 -0.75
CA HIS A 209 -4.28 8.11 -0.47
C HIS A 209 -4.15 9.18 -1.56
N CYS A 210 -4.14 8.81 -2.83
CA CYS A 210 -4.12 9.78 -3.92
C CYS A 210 -5.51 9.99 -4.51
N SER A 211 -5.71 11.10 -5.22
CA SER A 211 -6.94 11.35 -5.98
C SER A 211 -6.61 11.67 -7.43
N THR A 212 -7.09 10.84 -8.35
CA THR A 212 -6.91 11.01 -9.79
C THR A 212 -8.26 11.30 -10.44
N SER A 213 -8.33 12.37 -11.24
CA SER A 213 -9.57 12.76 -11.92
C SER A 213 -9.30 13.53 -13.20
N TRP A 214 -10.34 13.62 -14.02
CA TRP A 214 -10.37 14.46 -15.20
C TRP A 214 -9.23 14.16 -16.20
N GLY A 215 -8.86 12.88 -16.31
CA GLY A 215 -8.05 12.38 -17.42
C GLY A 215 -8.84 12.40 -18.73
N LEU A 216 -8.14 12.49 -19.86
CA LEU A 216 -8.74 12.53 -21.21
C LEU A 216 -8.53 11.21 -21.99
N ASP A 217 -7.69 10.34 -21.43
CA ASP A 217 -7.68 8.89 -21.68
C ASP A 217 -8.18 8.20 -20.38
N GLU A 218 -7.31 7.69 -19.50
CA GLU A 218 -7.71 7.20 -18.18
C GLU A 218 -7.45 8.20 -17.03
N ASN A 219 -7.97 7.98 -15.83
CA ASN A 219 -7.49 8.76 -14.68
C ASN A 219 -6.15 8.22 -14.15
N ILE A 220 -5.99 6.90 -14.12
CA ILE A 220 -4.77 6.24 -13.63
C ILE A 220 -4.46 4.93 -14.35
N SER A 221 -3.30 4.78 -14.99
CA SER A 221 -2.91 3.50 -15.61
C SER A 221 -1.47 3.09 -15.29
N LEU A 222 -1.31 1.92 -14.67
CA LEU A 222 -0.02 1.37 -14.26
C LEU A 222 -0.04 -0.16 -14.40
N TYR A 223 0.67 -0.72 -15.38
CA TYR A 223 0.61 -2.16 -15.66
C TYR A 223 1.79 -2.75 -16.44
N ARG A 224 2.51 -1.94 -17.23
CA ARG A 224 3.65 -2.36 -18.06
C ARG A 224 4.60 -1.21 -18.34
N HIS A 225 5.77 -1.55 -18.84
CA HIS A 225 6.70 -0.62 -19.48
C HIS A 225 7.20 -1.18 -20.82
N MET A 226 7.74 -0.29 -21.65
CA MET A 226 8.49 -0.66 -22.86
C MET A 226 9.98 -0.56 -22.55
N TYR A 227 10.66 -1.70 -22.57
CA TYR A 227 12.10 -1.79 -22.34
C TYR A 227 12.84 -1.81 -23.68
N ASN A 228 13.88 -0.99 -23.79
CA ASN A 228 14.77 -0.98 -24.95
C ASN A 228 16.14 -1.55 -24.54
N PRO A 229 16.51 -2.76 -25.00
CA PRO A 229 17.78 -3.38 -24.67
C PRO A 229 19.00 -2.76 -25.37
N GLY A 230 18.80 -1.85 -26.34
CA GLY A 230 19.86 -1.12 -27.02
C GLY A 230 19.82 -1.28 -28.55
N GLU A 231 20.84 -0.73 -29.20
CA GLU A 231 20.94 -0.67 -30.65
C GLU A 231 20.89 -2.07 -31.29
N GLY A 232 20.05 -2.23 -32.33
CA GLY A 232 19.88 -3.49 -33.06
C GLY A 232 18.86 -4.45 -32.45
N TYR A 233 18.27 -4.15 -31.29
CA TYR A 233 17.24 -4.97 -30.67
C TYR A 233 15.85 -4.32 -30.74
N GLN A 234 14.81 -5.15 -30.74
CA GLN A 234 13.41 -4.70 -30.69
C GLN A 234 13.03 -4.31 -29.27
N GLU A 235 12.14 -3.32 -29.12
CA GLU A 235 11.57 -2.99 -27.82
C GLU A 235 10.72 -4.14 -27.28
N GLU A 236 10.86 -4.40 -25.99
CA GLU A 236 10.17 -5.47 -25.28
C GLU A 236 9.09 -4.87 -24.38
N LYS A 237 7.87 -5.44 -24.45
CA LYS A 237 6.80 -5.07 -23.52
C LYS A 237 6.92 -5.93 -22.26
N LEU A 238 7.30 -5.33 -21.15
CA LEU A 238 7.52 -5.99 -19.86
C LEU A 238 6.48 -5.57 -18.82
N PRO A 239 6.15 -6.42 -17.83
CA PRO A 239 5.21 -6.07 -16.77
C PRO A 239 5.76 -4.95 -15.88
N THR A 240 4.85 -4.24 -15.24
CA THR A 240 5.19 -3.60 -13.96
C THR A 240 5.25 -4.67 -12.88
N VAL A 241 6.26 -4.65 -12.01
CA VAL A 241 6.41 -5.66 -10.93
C VAL A 241 6.29 -5.02 -9.55
N ASN A 242 5.71 -5.69 -8.55
CA ASN A 242 5.60 -5.18 -7.17
C ASN A 242 4.87 -3.83 -7.10
N ILE A 243 3.57 -3.83 -7.40
CA ILE A 243 2.77 -2.60 -7.41
C ILE A 243 1.61 -2.67 -6.43
N THR A 244 1.38 -1.56 -5.73
CA THR A 244 0.19 -1.36 -4.91
C THR A 244 -0.46 -0.01 -5.18
N ILE A 245 -1.77 -0.03 -5.37
CA ILE A 245 -2.61 1.16 -5.27
C ILE A 245 -3.59 0.90 -4.13
N GLN A 246 -3.49 1.70 -3.07
CA GLN A 246 -4.36 1.59 -1.91
C GLN A 246 -4.99 2.92 -1.52
N ASN A 247 -6.18 2.88 -0.94
CA ASN A 247 -6.87 4.06 -0.40
C ASN A 247 -6.97 5.24 -1.39
N THR A 248 -7.06 4.98 -2.69
CA THR A 248 -6.94 6.00 -3.76
C THR A 248 -8.28 6.16 -4.49
N ILE A 249 -8.58 7.39 -4.95
CA ILE A 249 -9.76 7.69 -5.76
C ILE A 249 -9.36 7.79 -7.24
N SER A 250 -10.13 7.14 -8.12
CA SER A 250 -10.18 7.39 -9.57
C SER A 250 -11.61 7.79 -9.95
N SER A 251 -11.80 9.04 -10.36
CA SER A 251 -13.16 9.54 -10.62
C SER A 251 -13.28 10.53 -11.75
N GLU A 252 -14.46 10.55 -12.39
CA GLU A 252 -14.85 11.57 -13.36
C GLU A 252 -13.85 11.77 -14.52
N ALA A 253 -13.38 10.69 -15.14
CA ALA A 253 -12.66 10.80 -16.41
C ALA A 253 -13.51 11.53 -17.47
N LEU A 254 -12.87 12.29 -18.36
CA LEU A 254 -13.55 13.20 -19.28
C LEU A 254 -14.07 12.48 -20.54
N ASP A 255 -15.37 12.57 -20.77
CA ASP A 255 -16.05 12.01 -21.94
C ASP A 255 -16.07 12.96 -23.14
N THR A 256 -15.16 13.96 -23.18
CA THR A 256 -15.05 14.92 -24.28
C THR A 256 -14.88 14.21 -25.63
N TYR A 257 -14.16 13.07 -25.64
CA TYR A 257 -13.89 12.29 -26.84
C TYR A 257 -14.26 10.80 -26.70
N ASN A 258 -15.35 10.48 -25.99
CA ASN A 258 -15.89 9.11 -25.79
C ASN A 258 -14.94 8.14 -25.04
N HIS A 259 -14.05 8.67 -24.21
CA HIS A 259 -13.05 7.88 -23.47
C HIS A 259 -12.97 8.32 -22.00
N ALA A 260 -14.12 8.38 -21.31
CA ALA A 260 -14.16 8.62 -19.87
C ALA A 260 -13.83 7.35 -19.07
N PHE A 261 -12.58 6.89 -19.08
CA PHE A 261 -12.18 5.62 -18.48
C PHE A 261 -11.44 5.76 -17.14
N GLY A 262 -11.72 4.86 -16.21
CA GLY A 262 -11.17 4.91 -14.86
C GLY A 262 -9.68 4.58 -14.81
N SER A 263 -9.30 3.43 -15.37
CA SER A 263 -7.92 2.93 -15.26
C SER A 263 -7.62 1.69 -16.10
N THR A 264 -6.36 1.55 -16.55
CA THR A 264 -5.80 0.28 -17.02
C THR A 264 -4.69 -0.19 -16.06
N LEU A 265 -4.91 -1.30 -15.35
CA LEU A 265 -4.05 -1.77 -14.25
C LEU A 265 -3.55 -3.20 -14.46
N GLY A 266 -2.48 -3.57 -13.78
CA GLY A 266 -1.97 -4.94 -13.79
C GLY A 266 -0.50 -5.01 -13.40
N GLY A 267 0.16 -6.09 -13.83
CA GLY A 267 1.55 -6.37 -13.53
C GLY A 267 1.72 -7.67 -12.75
N GLU A 268 2.96 -7.99 -12.39
CA GLU A 268 3.31 -9.13 -11.55
C GLU A 268 3.37 -8.71 -10.08
N ASN A 269 2.86 -9.55 -9.16
CA ASN A 269 2.75 -9.21 -7.74
C ASN A 269 2.04 -7.84 -7.55
N CYS A 270 0.84 -7.69 -8.12
CA CYS A 270 0.07 -6.45 -8.06
C CYS A 270 -1.03 -6.49 -6.98
N SER A 271 -1.41 -5.34 -6.40
CA SER A 271 -2.46 -5.23 -5.38
C SER A 271 -3.23 -3.92 -5.52
N PHE A 272 -4.55 -4.03 -5.69
CA PHE A 272 -5.44 -2.87 -5.83
C PHE A 272 -6.55 -3.00 -4.78
N MET A 273 -6.44 -2.22 -3.69
CA MET A 273 -7.32 -2.40 -2.54
C MET A 273 -7.80 -1.13 -1.87
N ARG A 274 -9.02 -1.17 -1.32
CA ARG A 274 -9.61 -0.04 -0.57
C ARG A 274 -9.65 1.27 -1.39
N ASN A 275 -9.76 1.15 -2.71
CA ASN A 275 -9.84 2.28 -3.62
C ASN A 275 -11.30 2.55 -4.02
N LEU A 276 -11.52 3.73 -4.59
CA LEU A 276 -12.81 4.14 -5.15
C LEU A 276 -12.68 4.41 -6.66
N TRP A 277 -13.49 3.73 -7.46
CA TRP A 277 -13.79 4.13 -8.83
C TRP A 277 -15.18 4.75 -8.88
N ALA A 278 -15.30 6.01 -9.26
CA ALA A 278 -16.59 6.71 -9.25
C ALA A 278 -16.83 7.52 -10.52
N CYS A 279 -17.98 7.29 -11.16
CA CYS A 279 -18.45 8.11 -12.28
C CYS A 279 -17.46 8.14 -13.47
N ASN A 280 -16.80 7.01 -13.75
CA ASN A 280 -16.12 6.80 -15.03
C ASN A 280 -17.00 5.92 -15.91
N ALA A 281 -17.13 6.27 -17.20
CA ALA A 281 -17.99 5.55 -18.12
C ALA A 281 -17.54 4.08 -18.31
N GLY A 282 -16.24 3.79 -18.19
CA GLY A 282 -15.71 2.43 -18.36
C GLY A 282 -14.38 2.18 -17.66
N ARG A 283 -13.87 0.94 -17.74
CA ARG A 283 -12.58 0.48 -17.21
C ARG A 283 -12.41 0.82 -15.73
N ASN A 284 -13.20 0.17 -14.89
CA ASN A 284 -13.27 0.41 -13.44
C ASN A 284 -12.85 -0.82 -12.61
N PRO A 285 -11.61 -1.35 -12.74
CA PRO A 285 -10.55 -1.07 -13.72
C PRO A 285 -10.58 -2.01 -14.94
N SER A 286 -9.77 -1.73 -15.98
CA SER A 286 -9.43 -2.74 -17.00
C SER A 286 -8.08 -3.40 -16.70
N ILE A 287 -7.94 -4.70 -16.93
CA ILE A 287 -6.72 -5.47 -16.72
C ILE A 287 -5.85 -5.41 -17.98
N GLY A 288 -4.67 -4.80 -17.88
CA GLY A 288 -3.75 -4.55 -19.01
C GLY A 288 -2.61 -5.56 -19.17
N TRP A 289 -2.39 -6.42 -18.18
CA TRP A 289 -1.31 -7.42 -18.15
C TRP A 289 -1.80 -8.78 -17.63
N PHE A 290 -1.21 -9.86 -18.11
CA PHE A 290 -1.55 -11.23 -17.70
C PHE A 290 -0.73 -11.64 -16.49
N SER A 291 -1.39 -11.89 -15.34
CA SER A 291 -0.88 -12.53 -14.12
C SER A 291 -2.05 -12.61 -13.11
N VAL A 292 -1.78 -12.89 -11.83
CA VAL A 292 -2.77 -12.77 -10.74
C VAL A 292 -3.07 -11.29 -10.46
N PHE A 293 -4.24 -10.83 -10.88
CA PHE A 293 -4.80 -9.52 -10.62
C PHE A 293 -5.57 -9.53 -9.29
N ASN A 294 -5.11 -8.76 -8.31
CA ASN A 294 -5.72 -8.68 -6.99
C ASN A 294 -6.54 -7.39 -6.85
N PHE A 295 -7.87 -7.53 -6.80
CA PHE A 295 -8.84 -6.45 -6.66
C PHE A 295 -9.70 -6.70 -5.41
N VAL A 296 -9.33 -6.08 -4.30
CA VAL A 296 -9.85 -6.45 -2.98
C VAL A 296 -10.40 -5.24 -2.22
N ASN A 297 -11.62 -5.32 -1.70
CA ASN A 297 -12.21 -4.27 -0.86
C ASN A 297 -12.33 -2.87 -1.50
N ASN A 298 -12.52 -2.80 -2.81
CA ASN A 298 -12.73 -1.55 -3.52
C ASN A 298 -14.22 -1.20 -3.63
N VAL A 299 -14.52 0.07 -3.91
CA VAL A 299 -15.86 0.55 -4.24
C VAL A 299 -15.89 0.97 -5.71
N VAL A 300 -16.90 0.53 -6.45
CA VAL A 300 -17.15 0.93 -7.84
C VAL A 300 -18.55 1.53 -7.92
N PHE A 301 -18.65 2.77 -8.42
CA PHE A 301 -19.89 3.52 -8.47
C PHE A 301 -20.14 4.13 -9.85
N ASN A 302 -21.37 3.97 -10.35
CA ASN A 302 -21.93 4.73 -11.47
C ASN A 302 -21.15 4.65 -12.81
N TRP A 303 -21.10 3.46 -13.40
CA TRP A 303 -20.49 3.20 -14.71
C TRP A 303 -21.53 3.13 -15.82
N LYS A 304 -21.11 3.14 -17.10
CA LYS A 304 -22.01 3.04 -18.26
C LYS A 304 -21.68 1.91 -19.23
N HIS A 305 -20.43 1.83 -19.67
CA HIS A 305 -19.97 0.99 -20.75
C HIS A 305 -19.21 -0.24 -20.27
N ARG A 306 -18.44 -0.13 -19.19
CA ARG A 306 -17.51 -1.18 -18.73
C ARG A 306 -17.32 -1.12 -17.20
N THR A 307 -17.24 -2.26 -16.52
CA THR A 307 -16.87 -2.40 -15.09
C THR A 307 -15.43 -2.90 -14.95
N VAL A 308 -15.22 -4.01 -14.21
CA VAL A 308 -13.94 -4.72 -14.16
C VAL A 308 -13.87 -5.65 -15.37
N ASP A 309 -12.88 -5.47 -16.23
CA ASP A 309 -12.74 -6.31 -17.44
C ASP A 309 -11.32 -6.39 -17.99
N GLY A 310 -11.08 -7.21 -19.01
CA GLY A 310 -9.80 -7.26 -19.71
C GLY A 310 -9.02 -8.52 -19.40
N GLY A 311 -7.69 -8.42 -19.47
CA GLY A 311 -6.80 -9.56 -19.45
C GLY A 311 -6.84 -10.39 -20.74
N ASP A 312 -6.36 -11.62 -20.64
CA ASP A 312 -6.42 -12.65 -21.67
C ASP A 312 -6.58 -14.03 -21.01
N TYR A 313 -6.56 -15.10 -21.81
CA TYR A 313 -6.66 -16.48 -21.34
C TYR A 313 -5.58 -16.90 -20.30
N ARG A 314 -4.46 -16.16 -20.18
CA ARG A 314 -3.38 -16.42 -19.20
C ARG A 314 -3.57 -15.64 -17.90
N SER A 315 -4.52 -14.72 -17.87
CA SER A 315 -4.76 -13.87 -16.71
C SER A 315 -5.44 -14.64 -15.58
N GLN A 316 -5.22 -14.20 -14.36
CA GLN A 316 -5.77 -14.79 -13.15
C GLN A 316 -6.39 -13.69 -12.30
N TYR A 317 -7.51 -13.94 -11.63
CA TYR A 317 -8.27 -12.89 -10.97
C TYR A 317 -8.61 -13.25 -9.53
N ASN A 318 -8.29 -12.37 -8.59
CA ASN A 318 -8.85 -12.36 -7.25
C ASN A 318 -9.73 -11.11 -7.12
N ILE A 319 -11.05 -11.29 -7.23
CA ILE A 319 -12.05 -10.21 -7.07
C ILE A 319 -12.78 -10.47 -5.76
N ILE A 320 -12.33 -9.83 -4.68
CA ILE A 320 -12.70 -10.20 -3.31
C ILE A 320 -13.32 -9.04 -2.56
N ASN A 321 -14.52 -9.24 -2.01
CA ASN A 321 -15.17 -8.33 -1.08
C ASN A 321 -15.23 -6.86 -1.53
N ASN A 322 -15.39 -6.61 -2.84
CA ASN A 322 -15.63 -5.29 -3.39
C ASN A 322 -17.12 -4.92 -3.30
N TYR A 323 -17.41 -3.61 -3.30
CA TYR A 323 -18.77 -3.08 -3.29
C TYR A 323 -19.07 -2.38 -4.62
N PHE A 324 -20.00 -2.95 -5.38
CA PHE A 324 -20.46 -2.40 -6.65
C PHE A 324 -21.82 -1.73 -6.46
N LYS A 325 -21.88 -0.43 -6.71
CA LYS A 325 -23.07 0.39 -6.58
C LYS A 325 -23.49 0.96 -7.94
N PRO A 326 -24.50 0.38 -8.61
CA PRO A 326 -25.10 0.99 -9.79
C PRO A 326 -25.54 2.43 -9.50
N GLY A 327 -25.24 3.35 -10.40
CA GLY A 327 -25.61 4.75 -10.27
C GLY A 327 -26.60 5.22 -11.32
N PRO A 328 -26.94 6.51 -11.37
CA PRO A 328 -27.95 7.04 -12.27
C PRO A 328 -27.71 6.80 -13.77
N ILE A 329 -26.45 6.64 -14.22
CA ILE A 329 -26.16 6.32 -15.62
C ILE A 329 -26.09 4.82 -15.91
N THR A 330 -25.95 4.01 -14.86
CA THR A 330 -25.76 2.55 -14.98
C THR A 330 -26.99 1.91 -15.64
N PRO A 331 -26.81 1.17 -16.75
CA PRO A 331 -27.92 0.48 -17.39
C PRO A 331 -28.61 -0.50 -16.43
N LYS A 332 -29.94 -0.63 -16.53
CA LYS A 332 -30.70 -1.58 -15.70
C LYS A 332 -31.11 -2.84 -16.47
N ASP A 333 -31.12 -2.72 -17.78
CA ASP A 333 -31.60 -3.66 -18.79
C ASP A 333 -30.46 -4.30 -19.60
N ASP A 334 -29.21 -3.93 -19.31
CA ASP A 334 -28.01 -4.47 -19.95
C ASP A 334 -27.14 -5.23 -18.92
N PRO A 335 -26.57 -6.40 -19.26
CA PRO A 335 -25.69 -7.17 -18.38
C PRO A 335 -24.55 -6.38 -17.74
N VAL A 336 -24.03 -5.34 -18.42
CA VAL A 336 -22.98 -4.47 -17.86
C VAL A 336 -23.42 -3.79 -16.57
N GLY A 337 -24.73 -3.58 -16.36
CA GLY A 337 -25.30 -2.90 -15.21
C GLY A 337 -25.12 -3.62 -13.87
N HIS A 338 -24.84 -4.92 -13.91
CA HIS A 338 -24.67 -5.77 -12.73
C HIS A 338 -23.45 -6.70 -12.85
N ARG A 339 -22.47 -6.30 -13.67
CA ARG A 339 -21.26 -7.08 -13.93
C ARG A 339 -20.18 -6.80 -12.89
N ILE A 340 -19.75 -7.84 -12.16
CA ILE A 340 -18.60 -7.82 -11.25
C ILE A 340 -17.29 -7.96 -12.03
N LEU A 341 -17.23 -8.90 -13.00
CA LEU A 341 -16.02 -9.20 -13.77
C LEU A 341 -16.37 -9.64 -15.19
N LYS A 342 -15.63 -9.11 -16.18
CA LYS A 342 -15.58 -9.64 -17.56
C LYS A 342 -14.18 -10.12 -17.93
N PRO A 343 -13.84 -11.41 -17.79
CA PRO A 343 -12.60 -11.93 -18.31
C PRO A 343 -12.63 -11.93 -19.84
N GLU A 344 -11.54 -11.54 -20.47
CA GLU A 344 -11.40 -11.63 -21.91
C GLU A 344 -10.65 -12.91 -22.29
N SER A 345 -11.08 -13.59 -23.35
CA SER A 345 -10.31 -14.70 -23.94
C SER A 345 -9.03 -14.19 -24.64
N GLY A 346 -8.99 -12.88 -24.90
CA GLY A 346 -7.93 -12.18 -25.63
C GLY A 346 -8.00 -12.47 -27.13
N ARG A 347 -7.09 -11.86 -27.91
CA ARG A 347 -6.81 -12.27 -29.30
C ARG A 347 -6.10 -13.63 -29.34
N SER A 348 -6.62 -14.60 -28.60
CA SER A 348 -6.12 -15.96 -28.58
C SER A 348 -6.06 -16.46 -30.02
N LYS A 349 -4.90 -16.99 -30.41
CA LYS A 349 -4.74 -17.67 -31.71
C LYS A 349 -5.25 -19.11 -31.66
N LEU A 350 -5.80 -19.54 -30.52
CA LEU A 350 -6.39 -20.85 -30.34
C LEU A 350 -7.67 -20.97 -31.17
N LYS A 351 -8.00 -22.20 -31.57
CA LYS A 351 -9.22 -22.50 -32.35
C LYS A 351 -10.49 -22.51 -31.49
N TYR A 352 -10.36 -22.29 -30.19
CA TYR A 352 -11.41 -22.27 -29.19
C TYR A 352 -11.20 -21.08 -28.25
N GLN A 353 -12.28 -20.65 -27.60
CA GLN A 353 -12.20 -19.64 -26.54
C GLN A 353 -11.72 -20.30 -25.25
N GLU A 354 -10.77 -19.65 -24.60
CA GLU A 354 -10.24 -20.01 -23.30
C GLU A 354 -10.15 -18.73 -22.47
N PHE A 355 -10.45 -18.83 -21.18
CA PHE A 355 -10.49 -17.69 -20.27
C PHE A 355 -9.62 -17.97 -19.05
N GLY A 356 -9.10 -16.90 -18.47
CA GLY A 356 -8.29 -16.96 -17.26
C GLY A 356 -9.06 -17.48 -16.03
N ARG A 357 -8.34 -18.04 -15.06
CA ARG A 357 -8.95 -18.52 -13.81
C ARG A 357 -9.31 -17.36 -12.87
N ALA A 358 -10.47 -17.43 -12.23
CA ALA A 358 -10.95 -16.39 -11.33
C ALA A 358 -11.45 -16.95 -10.00
N TYR A 359 -11.01 -16.34 -8.90
CA TYR A 359 -11.66 -16.39 -7.61
C TYR A 359 -12.48 -15.11 -7.43
N VAL A 360 -13.81 -15.23 -7.52
CA VAL A 360 -14.76 -14.12 -7.37
C VAL A 360 -15.68 -14.43 -6.21
N ASN A 361 -15.50 -13.75 -5.08
CA ASN A 361 -16.20 -14.09 -3.85
C ASN A 361 -16.43 -12.89 -2.93
N GLY A 362 -17.57 -12.92 -2.22
CA GLY A 362 -17.93 -11.97 -1.17
C GLY A 362 -18.16 -10.52 -1.62
N ASN A 363 -18.20 -10.27 -2.93
CA ASN A 363 -18.54 -8.96 -3.48
C ASN A 363 -20.03 -8.68 -3.33
N ILE A 364 -20.38 -7.42 -3.06
CA ILE A 364 -21.76 -6.94 -3.05
C ILE A 364 -22.04 -6.25 -4.38
N MET A 365 -23.16 -6.61 -5.02
CA MET A 365 -23.73 -5.90 -6.15
C MET A 365 -25.07 -5.30 -5.69
N GLU A 366 -25.07 -4.01 -5.35
CA GLU A 366 -26.22 -3.34 -4.74
C GLU A 366 -27.46 -3.43 -5.64
N GLY A 367 -28.57 -3.91 -5.08
CA GLY A 367 -29.83 -4.12 -5.82
C GLY A 367 -29.94 -5.46 -6.56
N TYR A 368 -28.93 -6.33 -6.46
CA TYR A 368 -28.91 -7.65 -7.10
C TYR A 368 -28.60 -8.76 -6.08
N ASP A 369 -29.61 -9.15 -5.30
CA ASP A 369 -29.47 -10.10 -4.18
C ASP A 369 -28.91 -11.46 -4.61
N LYS A 370 -29.30 -11.97 -5.78
CA LYS A 370 -28.79 -13.24 -6.32
C LYS A 370 -27.28 -13.21 -6.57
N ILE A 371 -26.81 -12.15 -7.22
CA ILE A 371 -25.38 -11.94 -7.52
C ILE A 371 -24.61 -11.70 -6.21
N THR A 372 -25.19 -10.98 -5.26
CA THR A 372 -24.56 -10.74 -3.95
C THR A 372 -24.43 -12.04 -3.15
N ALA A 373 -25.43 -12.90 -3.16
CA ALA A 373 -25.37 -14.21 -2.49
C ALA A 373 -24.40 -15.18 -3.20
N ASN A 374 -24.30 -15.10 -4.53
CA ASN A 374 -23.41 -15.91 -5.33
C ASN A 374 -22.90 -15.10 -6.54
N ASN A 375 -21.66 -14.61 -6.48
CA ASN A 375 -21.12 -13.74 -7.53
C ASN A 375 -21.04 -14.38 -8.93
N TRP A 376 -21.08 -15.71 -9.01
CA TRP A 376 -21.12 -16.45 -10.29
C TRP A 376 -22.52 -16.59 -10.89
N ASP A 377 -23.58 -16.20 -10.19
CA ASP A 377 -24.98 -16.21 -10.67
C ASP A 377 -25.29 -14.92 -11.44
N GLY A 378 -24.57 -14.70 -12.55
CA GLY A 378 -24.72 -13.53 -13.45
C GLY A 378 -23.76 -12.36 -13.19
N GLY A 379 -22.96 -12.38 -12.12
CA GLY A 379 -21.96 -11.34 -11.85
C GLY A 379 -20.66 -11.49 -12.65
N VAL A 380 -20.28 -12.72 -12.99
CA VAL A 380 -19.15 -13.02 -13.89
C VAL A 380 -19.70 -13.29 -15.28
N GLN A 381 -19.26 -12.52 -16.26
CA GLN A 381 -19.80 -12.52 -17.62
C GLN A 381 -18.66 -12.63 -18.63
N ILE A 382 -18.93 -13.16 -19.82
CA ILE A 382 -17.96 -13.24 -20.92
C ILE A 382 -18.55 -12.67 -22.20
N GLU A 383 -17.72 -12.07 -23.05
CA GLU A 383 -18.18 -11.46 -24.31
C GLU A 383 -19.43 -10.57 -24.09
N ASP A 384 -20.50 -10.80 -24.84
CA ASP A 384 -21.80 -10.15 -24.68
C ASP A 384 -22.84 -11.06 -23.98
N MET A 385 -22.38 -12.14 -23.33
CA MET A 385 -23.25 -13.10 -22.64
C MET A 385 -23.65 -12.56 -21.24
N PRO A 386 -24.84 -12.94 -20.75
CA PRO A 386 -25.33 -12.51 -19.43
C PRO A 386 -24.61 -13.19 -18.25
N ASP A 387 -23.84 -14.25 -18.48
CA ASP A 387 -23.07 -15.00 -17.49
C ASP A 387 -21.87 -15.72 -18.14
N ALA A 388 -21.13 -16.53 -17.37
CA ALA A 388 -19.98 -17.30 -17.85
C ALA A 388 -20.34 -18.57 -18.64
N GLY A 389 -21.63 -18.95 -18.70
CA GLY A 389 -22.14 -20.09 -19.45
C GLY A 389 -21.37 -21.39 -19.20
N GLN A 390 -21.06 -22.10 -20.29
CA GLN A 390 -20.31 -23.36 -20.26
C GLN A 390 -18.86 -23.22 -19.75
N TYR A 391 -18.29 -22.01 -19.74
CA TYR A 391 -16.90 -21.76 -19.33
C TYR A 391 -16.75 -21.58 -17.82
N ARG A 392 -17.87 -21.47 -17.10
CA ARG A 392 -17.89 -21.21 -15.66
C ARG A 392 -16.96 -22.13 -14.87
N ASP A 393 -17.06 -23.44 -15.09
CA ASP A 393 -16.35 -24.42 -14.28
C ASP A 393 -14.85 -24.49 -14.62
N ASP A 394 -14.47 -24.15 -15.87
CA ASP A 394 -13.06 -24.02 -16.28
C ASP A 394 -12.41 -22.75 -15.71
N MET A 395 -13.20 -21.68 -15.57
CA MET A 395 -12.73 -20.39 -15.05
C MET A 395 -12.68 -20.38 -13.53
N ARG A 396 -13.66 -20.99 -12.85
CA ARG A 396 -13.86 -20.78 -11.41
C ARG A 396 -12.77 -21.43 -10.57
N SER A 397 -12.24 -20.66 -9.63
CA SER A 397 -11.42 -21.13 -8.51
C SER A 397 -12.23 -21.07 -7.21
N ASP A 398 -12.11 -22.10 -6.37
CA ASP A 398 -12.78 -22.15 -5.06
C ASP A 398 -11.94 -21.56 -3.91
N HIS A 399 -10.65 -21.30 -4.16
CA HIS A 399 -9.73 -20.62 -3.24
C HIS A 399 -9.09 -19.41 -3.92
N PRO A 400 -8.69 -18.38 -3.15
CA PRO A 400 -7.88 -17.29 -3.67
C PRO A 400 -6.62 -17.78 -4.38
N LEU A 401 -6.30 -17.17 -5.51
CA LEU A 401 -5.04 -17.37 -6.23
C LEU A 401 -3.89 -16.70 -5.46
N PRO A 402 -2.61 -17.07 -5.69
CA PRO A 402 -1.48 -16.50 -4.96
C PRO A 402 -1.48 -14.96 -4.95
N MET A 403 -1.49 -14.37 -3.77
CA MET A 403 -1.57 -12.92 -3.58
C MET A 403 -0.69 -12.47 -2.41
N PRO A 404 -0.14 -11.25 -2.46
CA PRO A 404 0.62 -10.70 -1.34
C PRO A 404 -0.29 -10.42 -0.14
N HIS A 405 0.32 -10.25 1.03
CA HIS A 405 -0.43 -9.93 2.25
C HIS A 405 -1.12 -8.57 2.13
N MET A 406 -2.42 -8.55 2.46
CA MET A 406 -3.24 -7.36 2.60
C MET A 406 -4.38 -7.62 3.57
N MET A 407 -4.84 -6.60 4.28
CA MET A 407 -5.98 -6.73 5.17
C MET A 407 -7.27 -6.86 4.35
N ILE A 408 -7.96 -8.00 4.49
CA ILE A 408 -9.25 -8.27 3.85
C ILE A 408 -10.36 -8.07 4.88
N MET A 409 -11.35 -7.24 4.54
CA MET A 409 -12.56 -7.00 5.34
C MET A 409 -13.82 -7.43 4.56
N PRO A 410 -14.98 -7.60 5.22
CA PRO A 410 -16.26 -7.78 4.53
C PRO A 410 -16.57 -6.60 3.59
N ALA A 411 -17.29 -6.85 2.49
CA ALA A 411 -17.58 -5.81 1.48
C ALA A 411 -18.38 -4.61 2.02
N ALA A 412 -19.26 -4.82 3.00
CA ALA A 412 -19.99 -3.73 3.66
C ALA A 412 -19.06 -2.83 4.49
N ASP A 413 -18.10 -3.42 5.20
CA ASP A 413 -17.09 -2.68 5.97
C ASP A 413 -16.12 -1.95 5.03
N ALA A 414 -15.76 -2.60 3.91
CA ALA A 414 -14.96 -1.99 2.85
C ALA A 414 -15.63 -0.74 2.28
N TYR A 415 -16.95 -0.78 2.04
CA TYR A 415 -17.69 0.40 1.58
C TYR A 415 -17.52 1.58 2.53
N GLN A 416 -17.76 1.38 3.83
CA GLN A 416 -17.61 2.46 4.81
C GLN A 416 -16.16 2.93 4.93
N TYR A 417 -15.20 2.00 5.00
CA TYR A 417 -13.78 2.33 5.07
C TYR A 417 -13.34 3.18 3.88
N VAL A 418 -13.70 2.80 2.65
CA VAL A 418 -13.32 3.53 1.44
C VAL A 418 -13.91 4.93 1.43
N LEU A 419 -15.19 5.11 1.81
CA LEU A 419 -15.79 6.43 1.86
C LEU A 419 -15.13 7.36 2.89
N ASP A 420 -14.65 6.79 3.99
CA ASP A 420 -14.03 7.58 5.07
C ASP A 420 -12.55 7.89 4.78
N ASN A 421 -11.83 6.97 4.12
CA ASN A 421 -10.38 7.03 4.04
C ASN A 421 -9.81 7.27 2.63
N ALA A 422 -10.48 6.84 1.56
CA ALA A 422 -9.87 6.90 0.22
C ALA A 422 -9.71 8.35 -0.28
N GLY A 423 -8.64 8.59 -1.05
CA GLY A 423 -8.31 9.89 -1.64
C GLY A 423 -7.23 10.65 -0.88
N ALA A 424 -6.85 11.81 -1.41
CA ALA A 424 -5.98 12.76 -0.72
C ALA A 424 -6.74 13.43 0.43
N THR A 425 -6.77 12.76 1.59
CA THR A 425 -7.47 13.20 2.80
C THR A 425 -6.64 14.10 3.71
N LEU A 426 -5.32 14.15 3.52
CA LEU A 426 -4.40 15.05 4.20
C LEU A 426 -3.81 16.07 3.21
N PRO A 427 -3.55 17.32 3.64
CA PRO A 427 -3.90 17.89 4.97
C PRO A 427 -5.41 18.00 5.22
N VAL A 428 -6.22 18.03 4.17
CA VAL A 428 -7.69 17.99 4.20
C VAL A 428 -8.21 17.33 2.93
N ARG A 429 -9.40 16.73 2.95
CA ARG A 429 -10.09 16.27 1.74
C ARG A 429 -10.63 17.47 0.95
N ASP A 430 -10.32 17.57 -0.34
CA ASP A 430 -10.73 18.73 -1.15
C ASP A 430 -12.24 18.72 -1.49
N PRO A 431 -12.80 19.83 -2.01
CA PRO A 431 -14.21 19.90 -2.38
C PRO A 431 -14.64 18.91 -3.48
N VAL A 432 -13.71 18.47 -4.35
CA VAL A 432 -14.04 17.55 -5.44
C VAL A 432 -14.21 16.14 -4.89
N ASP A 433 -13.26 15.64 -4.10
CA ASP A 433 -13.36 14.33 -3.47
C ASP A 433 -14.53 14.27 -2.48
N THR A 434 -14.76 15.35 -1.73
CA THR A 434 -15.92 15.47 -0.84
C THR A 434 -17.22 15.30 -1.59
N ARG A 435 -17.36 15.96 -2.75
CA ARG A 435 -18.53 15.82 -3.62
C ARG A 435 -18.66 14.39 -4.16
N VAL A 436 -17.58 13.82 -4.70
CA VAL A 436 -17.59 12.45 -5.25
C VAL A 436 -18.04 11.44 -4.18
N ILE A 437 -17.50 11.53 -2.97
CA ILE A 437 -17.85 10.64 -1.85
C ILE A 437 -19.31 10.78 -1.45
N GLU A 438 -19.83 12.00 -1.39
CA GLU A 438 -21.24 12.24 -1.10
C GLU A 438 -22.17 11.70 -2.20
N GLN A 439 -21.75 11.77 -3.47
CA GLN A 439 -22.49 11.16 -4.58
C GLN A 439 -22.52 9.62 -4.45
N VAL A 440 -21.42 9.00 -4.05
CA VAL A 440 -21.37 7.55 -3.81
C VAL A 440 -22.23 7.17 -2.60
N ARG A 441 -22.20 7.97 -1.53
CA ARG A 441 -23.00 7.76 -0.31
C ARG A 441 -24.49 7.82 -0.63
N THR A 442 -24.93 8.88 -1.30
CA THR A 442 -26.37 9.16 -1.54
C THR A 442 -26.94 8.56 -2.82
N GLY A 443 -26.09 8.19 -3.78
CA GLY A 443 -26.50 7.84 -5.14
C GLY A 443 -27.00 9.02 -5.98
N LYS A 444 -26.91 10.26 -5.47
CA LYS A 444 -27.40 11.47 -6.14
C LYS A 444 -26.24 12.26 -6.73
N ILE A 445 -26.31 12.60 -8.02
CA ILE A 445 -25.27 13.36 -8.71
C ILE A 445 -25.46 14.86 -8.47
N THR A 446 -24.37 15.52 -8.07
CA THR A 446 -24.30 16.98 -7.91
C THR A 446 -23.52 17.57 -9.07
N TYR A 447 -24.16 18.45 -9.84
CA TYR A 447 -23.61 19.05 -11.05
C TYR A 447 -23.90 20.56 -11.10
N LYS A 448 -23.23 21.23 -12.04
CA LYS A 448 -23.47 22.60 -12.47
C LYS A 448 -23.98 22.58 -13.91
N ASP A 449 -25.02 23.35 -14.19
CA ASP A 449 -25.50 23.50 -15.56
C ASP A 449 -24.40 24.11 -16.43
N ASN A 450 -24.09 23.43 -17.54
CA ASN A 450 -23.10 23.87 -18.51
C ASN A 450 -23.53 23.48 -19.93
N THR A 451 -24.80 23.68 -20.25
CA THR A 451 -25.39 23.33 -21.57
C THR A 451 -24.83 24.16 -22.71
N ALA A 452 -24.16 25.28 -22.41
CA ALA A 452 -23.50 26.13 -23.38
C ALA A 452 -22.14 25.59 -23.86
N SER A 453 -21.51 24.68 -23.12
CA SER A 453 -20.19 24.14 -23.50
C SER A 453 -20.28 23.38 -24.82
N LYS A 454 -19.33 23.68 -25.71
CA LYS A 454 -19.18 23.03 -27.03
C LYS A 454 -17.83 22.32 -27.16
N ILE A 455 -17.12 22.13 -26.05
CA ILE A 455 -15.78 21.55 -26.04
C ILE A 455 -15.78 20.19 -26.74
N GLY A 456 -14.94 20.06 -27.76
CA GLY A 456 -14.70 18.82 -28.49
C GLY A 456 -15.78 18.43 -29.50
N SER A 457 -16.91 19.16 -29.56
CA SER A 457 -18.03 18.86 -30.47
C SER A 457 -17.66 18.98 -31.95
N GLU A 458 -16.62 19.74 -32.27
CA GLU A 458 -16.06 19.92 -33.60
C GLU A 458 -15.29 18.69 -34.11
N TYR A 459 -14.81 17.82 -33.21
CA TYR A 459 -14.00 16.65 -33.58
C TYR A 459 -14.79 15.34 -33.55
N ILE A 460 -15.85 15.27 -32.75
CA ILE A 460 -16.64 14.06 -32.60
C ILE A 460 -18.08 14.30 -32.12
N LYS A 461 -18.99 13.44 -32.55
CA LYS A 461 -20.31 13.28 -31.93
C LYS A 461 -20.18 12.36 -30.72
N ARG A 462 -20.50 12.87 -29.52
CA ARG A 462 -20.51 12.07 -28.28
C ARG A 462 -21.55 10.95 -28.35
N ARG A 463 -21.21 9.80 -27.77
CA ARG A 463 -22.07 8.61 -27.65
C ARG A 463 -23.10 8.79 -26.55
N LEU A 464 -22.65 9.36 -25.43
CA LEU A 464 -23.53 9.75 -24.36
C LEU A 464 -24.22 11.07 -24.71
N GLY A 465 -25.49 11.18 -24.32
CA GLY A 465 -26.26 12.41 -24.54
C GLY A 465 -25.66 13.60 -23.80
N ASP A 466 -26.04 14.80 -24.23
CA ASP A 466 -25.53 16.05 -23.66
C ASP A 466 -25.77 16.15 -22.14
N ASP A 467 -26.83 15.53 -21.63
CA ASP A 467 -27.21 15.49 -20.21
C ASP A 467 -26.53 14.39 -19.39
N SER A 468 -25.59 13.63 -19.96
CA SER A 468 -24.85 12.57 -19.24
C SER A 468 -24.15 13.05 -17.96
N TYR A 469 -23.73 14.32 -17.90
CA TYR A 469 -23.13 14.92 -16.71
C TYR A 469 -24.12 15.02 -15.54
N LYS A 470 -25.43 15.17 -15.81
CA LYS A 470 -26.49 15.11 -14.79
C LYS A 470 -26.62 13.72 -14.17
N GLN A 471 -26.08 12.71 -14.86
CA GLN A 471 -25.99 11.32 -14.41
C GLN A 471 -24.57 10.92 -14.01
N GLY A 472 -23.62 11.86 -13.97
CA GLY A 472 -22.27 11.68 -13.39
C GLY A 472 -21.13 11.55 -14.40
N ILE A 473 -21.40 11.36 -15.70
CA ILE A 473 -20.33 11.29 -16.71
C ILE A 473 -20.14 12.66 -17.35
N ILE A 474 -19.03 13.31 -17.03
CA ILE A 474 -18.74 14.69 -17.43
C ILE A 474 -17.88 14.74 -18.68
N TYR A 475 -17.94 15.85 -19.41
CA TYR A 475 -17.05 16.13 -20.55
C TYR A 475 -16.35 17.49 -20.43
N ASP A 476 -16.71 18.28 -19.42
CA ASP A 476 -16.14 19.58 -19.11
C ASP A 476 -16.14 19.73 -17.57
N ILE A 477 -14.98 20.04 -16.99
CA ILE A 477 -14.83 20.16 -15.53
C ILE A 477 -15.71 21.27 -14.94
N ALA A 478 -16.15 22.26 -15.73
CA ALA A 478 -17.08 23.29 -15.27
C ALA A 478 -18.45 22.71 -14.87
N GLN A 479 -18.83 21.53 -15.40
CA GLN A 479 -20.04 20.79 -15.01
C GLN A 479 -20.02 20.33 -13.55
N VAL A 480 -18.86 20.41 -12.91
CA VAL A 480 -18.65 20.00 -11.53
C VAL A 480 -17.99 21.09 -10.69
N GLY A 481 -17.95 22.32 -11.20
CA GLY A 481 -17.40 23.49 -10.52
C GLY A 481 -15.93 23.80 -10.84
N GLY A 482 -15.25 22.96 -11.64
CA GLY A 482 -13.86 23.16 -12.03
C GLY A 482 -12.87 22.97 -10.88
N TYR A 483 -11.68 23.54 -11.04
CA TYR A 483 -10.61 23.46 -10.04
C TYR A 483 -10.99 24.19 -8.74
N PRO A 484 -10.82 23.55 -7.56
CA PRO A 484 -10.91 24.25 -6.29
C PRO A 484 -9.86 25.36 -6.16
N VAL A 485 -10.17 26.35 -5.33
CA VAL A 485 -9.17 27.29 -4.82
C VAL A 485 -8.48 26.66 -3.63
N TYR A 486 -7.15 26.57 -3.67
CA TYR A 486 -6.33 26.03 -2.59
C TYR A 486 -5.66 27.18 -1.84
N LYS A 487 -5.76 27.16 -0.51
CA LYS A 487 -5.12 28.13 0.38
C LYS A 487 -4.26 27.41 1.39
N GLY A 488 -3.12 27.99 1.74
CA GLY A 488 -2.27 27.48 2.80
C GLY A 488 -1.17 28.46 3.13
N LYS A 489 -0.80 28.51 4.41
CA LYS A 489 0.32 29.32 4.87
C LYS A 489 1.53 28.40 5.05
N PRO A 490 2.67 28.68 4.42
CA PRO A 490 3.90 27.94 4.68
C PRO A 490 4.20 27.83 6.18
N TYR A 491 4.61 26.65 6.61
CA TYR A 491 5.10 26.42 7.96
C TYR A 491 6.53 26.95 8.09
N LYS A 492 6.94 27.22 9.33
CA LYS A 492 8.31 27.63 9.62
C LYS A 492 9.19 26.38 9.66
N ASP A 493 10.25 26.42 8.87
CA ASP A 493 11.29 25.41 8.71
C ASP A 493 12.59 26.22 8.52
N SER A 494 13.37 26.32 9.59
CA SER A 494 14.46 27.30 9.72
C SER A 494 15.76 26.84 9.06
N ASP A 495 15.94 25.53 8.85
CA ASP A 495 17.10 24.96 8.17
C ASP A 495 16.78 24.35 6.80
N GLY A 496 15.51 24.27 6.43
CA GLY A 496 15.03 23.88 5.11
C GLY A 496 15.08 22.37 4.87
N ASP A 497 14.99 21.58 5.93
CA ASP A 497 15.09 20.12 5.86
C ASP A 497 13.73 19.43 5.63
N GLY A 498 12.65 20.21 5.58
CA GLY A 498 11.31 19.74 5.30
C GLY A 498 10.48 19.37 6.53
N ILE A 499 11.06 19.41 7.72
CA ILE A 499 10.36 19.21 8.99
C ILE A 499 10.03 20.59 9.60
N PRO A 500 8.80 20.83 10.10
CA PRO A 500 8.49 22.08 10.79
C PRO A 500 9.24 22.23 12.12
N ASP A 501 9.77 23.42 12.42
CA ASP A 501 10.48 23.75 13.68
C ASP A 501 9.74 23.28 14.94
N ASP A 502 8.42 23.46 14.96
CA ASP A 502 7.55 23.10 16.09
C ASP A 502 7.42 21.58 16.25
N TRP A 503 7.53 20.82 15.17
CA TRP A 503 7.57 19.36 15.23
C TRP A 503 8.93 18.90 15.74
N GLU A 504 10.01 19.43 15.22
CA GLU A 504 11.38 19.11 15.65
C GLU A 504 11.58 19.36 17.14
N THR A 505 11.21 20.55 17.62
CA THR A 505 11.33 20.93 19.03
C THR A 505 10.55 19.98 19.94
N ARG A 506 9.34 19.55 19.55
CA ARG A 506 8.52 18.59 20.31
C ARG A 506 9.13 17.18 20.33
N HIS A 507 10.00 16.87 19.38
CA HIS A 507 10.61 15.56 19.18
C HIS A 507 12.11 15.53 19.51
N ASN A 508 12.63 16.60 20.14
CA ASN A 508 14.04 16.75 20.54
C ASN A 508 15.03 16.73 19.36
N LEU A 509 14.60 17.21 18.20
CA LEU A 509 15.47 17.55 17.07
C LEU A 509 15.89 19.03 17.15
N ASN A 510 16.87 19.40 16.34
CA ASN A 510 17.40 20.75 16.33
C ASN A 510 16.93 21.49 15.07
N PRO A 511 16.04 22.51 15.19
CA PRO A 511 15.51 23.29 14.05
C PRO A 511 16.51 24.16 13.28
N LYS A 512 17.79 23.87 13.41
CA LYS A 512 18.91 24.58 12.79
C LYS A 512 19.95 23.59 12.24
N ASP A 513 19.66 22.30 12.21
CA ASP A 513 20.52 21.24 11.71
C ASP A 513 19.82 20.36 10.68
N ALA A 514 19.86 20.80 9.43
CA ALA A 514 19.23 20.10 8.31
C ALA A 514 19.73 18.67 8.03
N ASN A 515 20.77 18.21 8.73
CA ASN A 515 21.24 16.84 8.60
C ASN A 515 20.40 15.85 9.40
N ASP A 516 19.67 16.31 10.43
CA ASP A 516 19.01 15.40 11.36
C ASP A 516 17.72 14.78 10.79
N ALA A 517 17.03 15.43 9.85
CA ALA A 517 15.86 14.87 9.15
C ALA A 517 16.14 13.53 8.44
N SER A 518 17.35 13.36 7.90
CA SER A 518 17.74 12.15 7.17
C SER A 518 18.28 11.04 8.08
N LEU A 519 18.47 11.30 9.38
CA LEU A 519 18.96 10.30 10.34
C LEU A 519 17.85 9.33 10.73
N ALA A 520 18.25 8.09 11.03
CA ALA A 520 17.37 7.04 11.54
C ALA A 520 17.98 6.44 12.83
N ASP A 521 17.13 5.89 13.70
CA ASP A 521 17.57 5.30 14.98
C ASP A 521 18.34 3.98 14.78
N SER A 522 18.19 3.37 13.60
CA SER A 522 18.93 2.19 13.17
C SER A 522 19.17 2.25 11.66
N PRO A 523 20.16 1.50 11.13
CA PRO A 523 20.44 1.47 9.69
C PRO A 523 19.26 1.05 8.81
N GLU A 524 18.28 0.34 9.39
CA GLU A 524 17.13 -0.24 8.70
C GLU A 524 15.79 0.41 9.11
N GLY A 525 15.83 1.45 9.96
CA GLY A 525 14.66 2.12 10.49
C GLY A 525 14.15 3.27 9.62
N TYR A 526 13.01 3.84 10.01
CA TYR A 526 12.49 5.07 9.42
C TYR A 526 13.36 6.27 9.82
N THR A 527 13.62 7.16 8.85
CA THR A 527 14.30 8.44 9.12
C THR A 527 13.41 9.42 9.89
N ASN A 528 13.97 10.49 10.43
CA ASN A 528 13.20 11.53 11.12
C ASN A 528 12.16 12.20 10.23
N ILE A 529 12.47 12.45 8.96
CA ILE A 529 11.48 12.92 7.98
C ILE A 529 10.37 11.88 7.79
N GLU A 530 10.68 10.59 7.67
CA GLU A 530 9.65 9.55 7.56
C GLU A 530 8.80 9.43 8.83
N LYS A 531 9.38 9.69 10.00
CA LYS A 531 8.64 9.73 11.26
C LYS A 531 7.65 10.89 11.28
N PHE A 532 8.09 12.09 10.87
CA PHE A 532 7.22 13.24 10.68
C PHE A 532 6.08 12.94 9.69
N LEU A 533 6.40 12.39 8.52
CA LEU A 533 5.43 12.10 7.45
C LEU A 533 4.30 11.15 7.85
N ASN A 534 4.55 10.29 8.83
CA ASN A 534 3.68 9.19 9.21
C ASN A 534 3.15 9.31 10.64
N ASP A 535 3.40 10.44 11.31
CA ASP A 535 3.17 10.63 12.74
C ASP A 535 3.69 9.44 13.58
N ILE A 536 4.82 8.86 13.14
CA ILE A 536 5.51 7.84 13.92
C ILE A 536 6.18 8.61 15.04
N LYS A 537 5.64 8.45 16.25
CA LYS A 537 6.29 8.97 17.45
C LYS A 537 7.76 8.54 17.41
N PRO A 538 8.73 9.48 17.53
CA PRO A 538 10.14 9.16 17.56
C PRO A 538 10.35 8.05 18.56
N ASP A 539 10.82 6.96 18.00
CA ASP A 539 10.71 5.72 18.66
C ASP A 539 11.82 5.68 19.68
N LYS A 540 11.47 5.77 20.96
CA LYS A 540 12.19 4.97 21.95
C LYS A 540 11.86 3.49 21.69
N LYS A 541 12.23 3.00 20.50
CA LYS A 541 12.16 1.64 19.94
C LYS A 541 10.81 0.91 20.13
N SER A 542 10.17 0.47 19.04
CA SER A 542 8.74 0.13 19.03
C SER A 542 8.59 -1.04 19.93
N TYR A 543 8.09 -0.75 21.13
CA TYR A 543 8.22 -1.67 22.25
C TYR A 543 7.55 -2.99 21.89
N ARG A 544 6.47 -2.92 21.10
CA ARG A 544 5.80 -4.07 20.49
C ARG A 544 6.73 -4.92 19.62
N MET A 545 7.52 -4.35 18.71
CA MET A 545 8.48 -5.14 17.90
C MET A 545 9.53 -5.83 18.76
N ILE A 546 10.13 -5.11 19.73
CA ILE A 546 11.15 -5.68 20.63
C ILE A 546 10.57 -6.86 21.42
N VAL A 547 9.37 -6.68 21.97
CA VAL A 547 8.76 -7.71 22.83
C VAL A 547 8.20 -8.86 21.99
N THR A 548 7.81 -8.64 20.74
CA THR A 548 7.47 -9.70 19.78
C THR A 548 8.69 -10.54 19.41
N GLU A 549 9.84 -9.94 19.09
CA GLU A 549 11.09 -10.68 18.85
C GLU A 549 11.53 -11.45 20.10
N ARG A 550 11.41 -10.82 21.28
CA ARG A 550 11.75 -11.45 22.54
C ARG A 550 10.81 -12.62 22.85
N ALA A 551 9.51 -12.46 22.62
CA ALA A 551 8.53 -13.53 22.76
C ALA A 551 8.85 -14.70 21.82
N ALA A 552 9.19 -14.43 20.57
CA ALA A 552 9.59 -15.46 19.61
C ALA A 552 10.79 -16.29 20.12
N LYS A 553 11.83 -15.64 20.68
CA LYS A 553 12.98 -16.34 21.29
C LYS A 553 12.59 -17.24 22.47
N ILE A 554 11.63 -16.82 23.28
CA ILE A 554 11.10 -17.63 24.38
C ILE A 554 10.33 -18.83 23.83
N VAL A 555 9.48 -18.63 22.83
CA VAL A 555 8.65 -19.68 22.23
C VAL A 555 9.49 -20.75 21.52
N ILE A 556 10.62 -20.37 20.90
CA ILE A 556 11.57 -21.33 20.30
C ILE A 556 12.04 -22.38 21.32
N MET A 557 12.28 -21.98 22.57
CA MET A 557 12.73 -22.90 23.65
C MET A 557 11.63 -23.85 24.14
N LEU A 558 10.37 -23.64 23.73
CA LEU A 558 9.23 -24.46 24.13
C LEU A 558 9.01 -25.67 23.22
N GLU A 559 9.68 -25.71 22.07
CA GLU A 559 9.62 -26.82 21.09
C GLU A 559 8.18 -27.16 20.67
N LEU A 560 7.35 -26.14 20.46
CA LEU A 560 5.96 -26.32 20.01
C LEU A 560 5.91 -26.68 18.51
N HIS A 561 5.14 -27.71 18.16
CA HIS A 561 5.01 -28.18 16.78
C HIS A 561 3.73 -27.68 16.07
N ASP A 562 2.77 -27.12 16.81
CA ASP A 562 1.54 -26.55 16.27
C ASP A 562 1.72 -25.05 15.99
N ALA A 563 1.66 -24.66 14.71
CA ALA A 563 1.90 -23.28 14.28
C ALA A 563 0.88 -22.28 14.85
N GLY A 564 -0.39 -22.67 14.98
CA GLY A 564 -1.42 -21.82 15.56
C GLY A 564 -1.17 -21.57 17.05
N LYS A 565 -0.71 -22.59 17.77
CA LYS A 565 -0.31 -22.52 19.18
C LYS A 565 0.96 -21.69 19.38
N VAL A 566 1.94 -21.83 18.49
CA VAL A 566 3.15 -20.98 18.47
C VAL A 566 2.76 -19.50 18.41
N MET A 567 1.88 -19.14 17.48
CA MET A 567 1.41 -17.76 17.33
C MET A 567 0.65 -17.27 18.57
N ARG A 568 -0.30 -18.05 19.10
CA ARG A 568 -1.07 -17.67 20.30
C ARG A 568 -0.16 -17.45 21.51
N VAL A 569 0.79 -18.35 21.76
CA VAL A 569 1.72 -18.25 22.90
C VAL A 569 2.67 -17.06 22.72
N GLN A 570 3.18 -16.83 21.50
CA GLN A 570 4.01 -15.67 21.19
C GLN A 570 3.27 -14.36 21.45
N ASP A 571 2.02 -14.26 21.01
CA ASP A 571 1.17 -13.08 21.23
C ASP A 571 0.85 -12.88 22.71
N LEU A 572 0.57 -13.95 23.47
CA LEU A 572 0.34 -13.85 24.92
C LEU A 572 1.56 -13.29 25.66
N ILE A 573 2.77 -13.75 25.33
CA ILE A 573 4.01 -13.27 25.95
C ILE A 573 4.30 -11.82 25.54
N ALA A 574 4.17 -11.48 24.26
CA ALA A 574 4.39 -10.13 23.75
C ALA A 574 3.40 -9.14 24.38
N GLN A 575 2.12 -9.52 24.46
CA GLN A 575 1.09 -8.68 25.06
C GLN A 575 1.30 -8.48 26.57
N GLN A 576 1.80 -9.48 27.29
CA GLN A 576 2.12 -9.32 28.70
C GLN A 576 3.20 -8.25 28.95
N TYR A 577 4.23 -8.18 28.09
CA TYR A 577 5.21 -7.10 28.19
C TYR A 577 4.57 -5.73 27.98
N ILE A 578 3.70 -5.60 26.98
CA ILE A 578 2.98 -4.37 26.66
C ILE A 578 2.13 -3.92 27.85
N ASP A 579 1.30 -4.82 28.39
CA ASP A 579 0.40 -4.53 29.50
C ASP A 579 1.19 -4.11 30.77
N LEU A 580 2.35 -4.75 31.03
CA LEU A 580 3.23 -4.37 32.14
C LEU A 580 3.82 -2.97 31.97
N LYS A 581 4.28 -2.61 30.76
CA LYS A 581 4.84 -1.28 30.48
C LYS A 581 3.80 -0.18 30.66
N GLU A 582 2.59 -0.37 30.14
CA GLU A 582 1.50 0.60 30.28
C GLU A 582 1.06 0.79 31.74
N THR A 583 1.16 -0.28 32.54
CA THR A 583 0.82 -0.23 33.97
C THR A 583 1.95 0.39 34.80
N GLU A 584 3.22 0.19 34.42
CA GLU A 584 4.39 0.82 35.05
C GLU A 584 4.33 2.35 34.92
N GLU A 585 3.95 2.87 33.75
CA GLU A 585 3.75 4.31 33.54
C GLU A 585 2.70 4.91 34.49
N LYS A 586 1.71 4.10 34.91
CA LYS A 586 0.61 4.50 35.81
C LYS A 586 0.87 4.18 37.29
N LYS A 587 1.93 3.43 37.61
CA LYS A 587 2.32 3.00 38.97
C LYS A 587 1.23 2.25 39.77
N ASP A 588 0.34 1.52 39.11
CA ASP A 588 -0.77 0.78 39.77
C ASP A 588 -0.39 -0.65 40.14
N THR A 589 -0.10 -0.90 41.43
CA THR A 589 0.31 -2.23 41.93
C THR A 589 -0.83 -3.26 41.99
N ALA A 590 -2.09 -2.83 42.13
CA ALA A 590 -3.23 -3.74 42.15
C ALA A 590 -3.50 -4.28 40.74
N GLN A 591 -3.38 -3.41 39.73
CA GLN A 591 -3.52 -3.77 38.33
C GLN A 591 -2.42 -4.75 37.89
N VAL A 592 -1.16 -4.56 38.31
CA VAL A 592 -0.06 -5.50 38.03
C VAL A 592 -0.37 -6.90 38.54
N ARG A 593 -0.88 -7.03 39.78
CA ARG A 593 -1.26 -8.35 40.34
C ARG A 593 -2.39 -9.01 39.56
N GLN A 594 -3.37 -8.25 39.08
CA GLN A 594 -4.46 -8.78 38.24
C GLN A 594 -3.95 -9.24 36.88
N LEU A 595 -3.03 -8.47 36.26
CA LEU A 595 -2.38 -8.84 35.00
C LEU A 595 -1.58 -10.12 35.15
N HIS A 596 -0.76 -10.24 36.19
CA HIS A 596 0.03 -11.43 36.49
C HIS A 596 -0.84 -12.69 36.56
N ASN A 597 -1.91 -12.66 37.36
CA ASN A 597 -2.81 -13.80 37.52
C ASN A 597 -3.52 -14.17 36.21
N ARG A 598 -3.98 -13.18 35.45
CA ARG A 598 -4.63 -13.38 34.15
C ARG A 598 -3.66 -13.98 33.13
N TYR A 599 -2.43 -13.49 33.10
CA TYR A 599 -1.38 -13.97 32.21
C TYR A 599 -1.06 -15.44 32.47
N LEU A 600 -0.79 -15.81 33.73
CA LEU A 600 -0.51 -17.20 34.09
C LEU A 600 -1.69 -18.12 33.78
N SER A 601 -2.93 -17.67 34.04
CA SER A 601 -4.13 -18.45 33.69
C SER A 601 -4.24 -18.72 32.18
N LYS A 602 -4.02 -17.71 31.34
CA LYS A 602 -4.03 -17.88 29.87
C LYS A 602 -2.88 -18.76 29.38
N LEU A 603 -1.69 -18.58 29.96
CA LEU A 603 -0.51 -19.34 29.58
C LEU A 603 -0.66 -20.82 29.95
N SER A 604 -1.18 -21.13 31.13
CA SER A 604 -1.47 -22.50 31.58
C SER A 604 -2.61 -23.18 30.82
N ALA A 605 -3.47 -22.43 30.14
CA ALA A 605 -4.47 -23.01 29.24
C ALA A 605 -3.85 -23.52 27.92
N GLU A 606 -2.71 -22.93 27.51
CA GLU A 606 -2.00 -23.33 26.29
C GLU A 606 -0.82 -24.27 26.58
N LEU A 607 -0.12 -24.13 27.71
CA LEU A 607 1.16 -24.80 27.96
C LEU A 607 1.12 -25.80 29.13
N THR A 608 2.01 -26.80 29.09
CA THR A 608 2.25 -27.67 30.26
C THR A 608 2.94 -26.91 31.39
N THR A 609 2.89 -27.42 32.62
CA THR A 609 3.58 -26.81 33.78
C THR A 609 5.06 -26.58 33.51
N GLU A 610 5.75 -27.53 32.87
CA GLU A 610 7.17 -27.39 32.52
C GLU A 610 7.41 -26.28 31.48
N GLN A 611 6.56 -26.19 30.45
CA GLN A 611 6.65 -25.14 29.44
C GLN A 611 6.34 -23.76 30.02
N VAL A 612 5.38 -23.66 30.95
CA VAL A 612 5.12 -22.42 31.70
C VAL A 612 6.39 -22.01 32.45
N THR A 613 7.06 -22.93 33.16
CA THR A 613 8.33 -22.66 33.85
C THR A 613 9.40 -22.14 32.89
N LYS A 614 9.57 -22.74 31.70
CA LYS A 614 10.50 -22.25 30.66
C LYS A 614 10.17 -20.82 30.21
N VAL A 615 8.88 -20.48 30.07
CA VAL A 615 8.46 -19.09 29.76
C VAL A 615 8.83 -18.15 30.90
N LYS A 616 8.54 -18.51 32.16
CA LYS A 616 8.89 -17.71 33.33
C LYS A 616 10.38 -17.41 33.36
N ASP A 617 11.20 -18.45 33.18
CA ASP A 617 12.66 -18.32 33.14
C ASP A 617 13.12 -17.44 31.98
N GLY A 618 12.57 -17.63 30.77
CA GLY A 618 12.88 -16.80 29.60
C GLY A 618 12.53 -15.32 29.79
N MET A 619 11.41 -15.03 30.46
CA MET A 619 11.03 -13.65 30.81
C MET A 619 11.98 -13.01 31.82
N THR A 620 12.62 -13.82 32.67
CA THR A 620 13.59 -13.39 33.68
C THR A 620 15.03 -13.73 33.31
N TYR A 621 15.35 -13.87 32.01
CA TYR A 621 16.72 -14.09 31.51
C TYR A 621 17.44 -15.32 32.09
N GLY A 622 16.71 -16.35 32.53
CA GLY A 622 17.27 -17.55 33.14
C GLY A 622 17.98 -17.30 34.48
N ILE A 623 17.72 -16.18 35.17
CA ILE A 623 18.44 -15.82 36.39
C ILE A 623 18.25 -16.88 37.49
N LEU A 624 17.06 -17.46 37.64
CA LEU A 624 16.78 -18.51 38.62
C LEU A 624 17.69 -19.73 38.44
N PRO A 625 17.67 -20.46 37.30
CA PRO A 625 18.49 -21.66 37.14
C PRO A 625 19.99 -21.36 37.24
N ILE A 626 20.44 -20.21 36.72
CA ILE A 626 21.85 -19.78 36.84
C ILE A 626 22.23 -19.56 38.31
N THR A 627 21.40 -18.84 39.05
CA THR A 627 21.67 -18.51 40.46
C THR A 627 21.64 -19.77 41.33
N TYR A 628 20.68 -20.66 41.10
CA TYR A 628 20.57 -21.91 41.84
C TYR A 628 21.80 -22.82 41.62
N ASN A 629 22.21 -23.01 40.36
CA ASN A 629 23.41 -23.79 40.04
C ASN A 629 24.67 -23.18 40.64
N ALA A 630 24.79 -21.85 40.65
CA ALA A 630 25.91 -21.18 41.30
C ALA A 630 25.98 -21.48 42.81
N TYR A 631 24.84 -21.55 43.51
CA TYR A 631 24.81 -21.97 44.92
C TYR A 631 25.24 -23.43 45.10
N LEU A 632 24.80 -24.35 44.23
CA LEU A 632 25.20 -25.76 44.28
C LEU A 632 26.69 -25.96 44.03
N GLU A 633 27.28 -25.22 43.08
CA GLU A 633 28.72 -25.28 42.79
C GLU A 633 29.58 -24.64 43.89
N MET A 634 29.08 -23.53 44.45
CA MET A 634 29.75 -22.82 45.53
C MET A 634 29.74 -23.65 46.82
N LEU A 635 28.63 -24.34 47.08
CA LEU A 635 28.36 -25.09 48.30
C LEU A 635 27.86 -26.52 47.97
N PRO A 636 28.74 -27.42 47.50
CA PRO A 636 28.36 -28.79 47.16
C PRO A 636 27.82 -29.61 48.35
N GLN A 637 28.06 -29.15 49.58
CA GLN A 637 27.64 -29.78 50.83
C GLN A 637 26.26 -29.32 51.35
N LEU A 638 25.50 -28.51 50.59
CA LEU A 638 24.16 -28.07 51.00
C LEU A 638 23.26 -29.29 51.28
N THR A 639 22.55 -29.26 52.41
CA THR A 639 21.56 -30.31 52.72
C THR A 639 20.36 -30.21 51.77
N LYS A 640 19.59 -31.30 51.61
CA LYS A 640 18.36 -31.27 50.79
C LYS A 640 17.40 -30.17 51.22
N GLN A 641 17.21 -29.99 52.53
CA GLN A 641 16.34 -28.95 53.08
C GLN A 641 16.83 -27.53 52.73
N GLN A 642 18.15 -27.29 52.73
CA GLN A 642 18.71 -26.00 52.32
C GLN A 642 18.55 -25.79 50.81
N GLN A 643 18.74 -26.82 50.00
CA GLN A 643 18.54 -26.77 48.55
C GLN A 643 17.09 -26.43 48.20
N GLU A 644 16.12 -27.10 48.83
CA GLU A 644 14.69 -26.83 48.69
C GLU A 644 14.36 -25.38 49.10
N GLN A 645 14.85 -24.92 50.26
CA GLN A 645 14.57 -23.56 50.72
C GLN A 645 15.16 -22.48 49.80
N ILE A 646 16.34 -22.71 49.21
CA ILE A 646 16.96 -21.81 48.22
C ILE A 646 16.10 -21.78 46.96
N MET A 647 15.64 -22.95 46.48
CA MET A 647 14.78 -23.03 45.31
C MET A 647 13.48 -22.24 45.53
N ASP A 648 12.78 -22.48 46.64
CA ASP A 648 11.51 -21.80 46.97
C ASP A 648 11.65 -20.27 46.92
N TRP A 649 12.74 -19.74 47.48
CA TRP A 649 12.99 -18.29 47.49
C TRP A 649 13.39 -17.75 46.12
N LEU A 650 14.09 -18.52 45.30
CA LEU A 650 14.39 -18.10 43.94
C LEU A 650 13.15 -18.16 43.05
N GLU A 651 12.24 -19.12 43.27
CA GLU A 651 10.94 -19.18 42.61
C GLU A 651 10.07 -17.97 42.98
N GLU A 652 10.01 -17.61 44.26
CA GLU A 652 9.34 -16.39 44.75
C GLU A 652 9.93 -15.12 44.10
N ALA A 653 11.27 -15.05 44.00
CA ALA A 653 11.95 -13.95 43.32
C ALA A 653 11.62 -13.86 41.83
N ARG A 654 11.45 -15.02 41.16
CA ARG A 654 11.10 -15.08 39.74
C ARG A 654 9.71 -14.53 39.48
N GLU A 655 8.72 -14.86 40.30
CA GLU A 655 7.36 -14.32 40.14
C GLU A 655 7.37 -12.79 40.22
N HIS A 656 8.08 -12.21 41.20
CA HIS A 656 8.23 -10.77 41.31
C HIS A 656 9.03 -10.15 40.16
N ALA A 657 10.05 -10.84 39.67
CA ALA A 657 10.85 -10.37 38.54
C ALA A 657 10.08 -10.42 37.21
N MET A 658 9.11 -11.32 37.03
CA MET A 658 8.30 -11.34 35.81
C MET A 658 7.52 -10.05 35.59
N ASP A 659 7.09 -9.41 36.68
CA ASP A 659 6.29 -8.19 36.67
C ASP A 659 7.12 -6.90 36.59
N ALA A 660 8.45 -7.00 36.63
CA ALA A 660 9.33 -5.85 36.52
C ALA A 660 9.54 -5.42 35.06
N GLY A 661 9.52 -4.10 34.82
CA GLY A 661 9.57 -3.50 33.48
C GLY A 661 10.95 -3.46 32.84
N THR A 662 12.03 -3.38 33.63
CA THR A 662 13.42 -3.32 33.11
C THR A 662 14.29 -4.50 33.54
N SER A 663 15.36 -4.76 32.78
CA SER A 663 16.34 -5.80 33.12
C SER A 663 16.97 -5.56 34.49
N GLU A 664 17.31 -4.32 34.82
CA GLU A 664 17.90 -3.96 36.12
C GLU A 664 16.94 -4.28 37.27
N GLN A 665 15.65 -3.96 37.11
CA GLN A 665 14.63 -4.26 38.13
C GLN A 665 14.44 -5.77 38.31
N LYS A 666 14.50 -6.56 37.23
CA LYS A 666 14.47 -8.03 37.30
C LYS A 666 15.66 -8.57 38.10
N HIS A 667 16.87 -8.09 37.81
CA HIS A 667 18.07 -8.46 38.55
C HIS A 667 18.02 -8.01 40.02
N ALA A 668 17.42 -6.84 40.30
CA ALA A 668 17.27 -6.31 41.64
C ALA A 668 16.41 -7.22 42.55
N TRP A 669 15.33 -7.81 42.01
CA TRP A 669 14.53 -8.80 42.74
C TRP A 669 15.37 -10.01 43.15
N PHE A 670 16.08 -10.63 42.22
CA PHE A 670 16.99 -11.73 42.56
C PHE A 670 18.14 -11.31 43.49
N GLY A 671 18.60 -10.06 43.42
CA GLY A 671 19.57 -9.49 44.37
C GLY A 671 19.06 -9.49 45.81
N LYS A 672 17.81 -9.06 46.03
CA LYS A 672 17.17 -9.08 47.36
C LYS A 672 17.09 -10.49 47.93
N TYR A 673 16.66 -11.45 47.12
CA TYR A 673 16.51 -12.85 47.55
C TYR A 673 17.87 -13.55 47.74
N LYS A 674 18.90 -13.23 46.94
CA LYS A 674 20.28 -13.65 47.22
C LYS A 674 20.77 -13.18 48.60
N GLY A 675 20.46 -11.93 48.97
CA GLY A 675 20.73 -11.41 50.32
C GLY A 675 20.03 -12.23 51.40
N ARG A 676 18.74 -12.56 51.19
CA ARG A 676 17.94 -13.41 52.10
C ARG A 676 18.55 -14.82 52.24
N ILE A 677 18.93 -15.45 51.12
CA ILE A 677 19.59 -16.76 51.08
C ILE A 677 20.90 -16.74 51.85
N ASN A 678 21.76 -15.74 51.61
CA ASN A 678 23.06 -15.65 52.27
C ASN A 678 22.92 -15.51 53.79
N ASN A 679 21.95 -14.71 54.26
CA ASN A 679 21.69 -14.56 55.69
C ASN A 679 21.21 -15.88 56.32
N TYR A 680 20.36 -16.63 55.62
CA TYR A 680 19.88 -17.94 56.06
C TYR A 680 21.02 -18.97 56.17
N LEU A 681 21.89 -19.05 55.16
CA LEU A 681 23.02 -19.98 55.16
C LEU A 681 24.06 -19.61 56.22
N SER A 682 24.33 -18.31 56.41
CA SER A 682 25.20 -17.85 57.50
C SER A 682 24.64 -18.14 58.88
N ALA A 683 23.33 -18.02 59.08
CA ALA A 683 22.68 -18.44 60.32
C ALA A 683 22.79 -19.96 60.57
N ALA A 684 22.90 -20.76 59.51
CA ALA A 684 23.18 -22.19 59.59
C ALA A 684 24.68 -22.54 59.77
N GLY A 685 25.53 -21.53 60.03
CA GLY A 685 26.96 -21.71 60.29
C GLY A 685 27.86 -21.73 59.05
N ILE A 686 27.34 -21.41 57.87
CA ILE A 686 28.13 -21.37 56.62
C ILE A 686 28.79 -20.00 56.47
N ASP A 687 30.13 -19.97 56.43
CA ASP A 687 30.89 -18.77 56.09
C ASP A 687 30.80 -18.49 54.58
N MET A 688 29.82 -17.66 54.20
CA MET A 688 29.56 -17.31 52.80
C MET A 688 30.70 -16.53 52.15
N LYS A 689 31.47 -15.74 52.91
CA LYS A 689 32.61 -14.99 52.36
C LYS A 689 33.75 -15.93 51.97
N LYS A 690 34.04 -16.89 52.85
CA LYS A 690 35.03 -17.95 52.56
C LYS A 690 34.57 -18.83 51.40
N ALA A 691 33.31 -19.26 51.39
CA ALA A 691 32.77 -20.09 50.32
C ALA A 691 32.84 -19.42 48.93
N GLU A 692 32.54 -18.12 48.84
CA GLU A 692 32.65 -17.37 47.59
C GLU A 692 34.11 -17.22 47.13
N ALA A 693 35.04 -16.97 48.06
CA ALA A 693 36.47 -16.88 47.76
C ALA A 693 37.03 -18.22 47.25
N ASP A 694 36.68 -19.32 47.92
CA ASP A 694 37.10 -20.67 47.53
C ASP A 694 36.51 -21.06 46.17
N TRP A 695 35.24 -20.73 45.90
CA TRP A 695 34.61 -21.00 44.60
C TRP A 695 35.23 -20.18 43.46
N LYS A 696 35.53 -18.90 43.68
CA LYS A 696 36.25 -18.06 42.69
C LYS A 696 37.64 -18.63 42.39
N LYS A 697 38.36 -19.10 43.40
CA LYS A 697 39.66 -19.76 43.20
C LYS A 697 39.52 -21.03 42.33
N ARG A 698 38.55 -21.90 42.65
CA ARG A 698 38.26 -23.11 41.86
C ARG A 698 37.88 -22.83 40.39
N ARG A 699 37.22 -21.70 40.12
CA ARG A 699 36.84 -21.29 38.76
C ARG A 699 37.98 -20.68 37.94
N ASN A 700 38.96 -20.06 38.59
CA ASN A 700 40.11 -19.45 37.91
C ASN A 700 41.23 -20.47 37.60
N GLU A 701 41.18 -21.65 38.21
CA GLU A 701 42.13 -22.76 37.99
C GLU A 701 41.64 -23.77 36.93
N LYS A 702 40.43 -23.60 36.39
CA LYS A 702 39.86 -24.35 35.26
C LYS A 702 39.86 -23.48 34.01
#